data_AF-A0A5C9BQP6-F1
#
_entry.id   AF-A0A5C9BQP6-F1
#
_cell.length_a   1.000
_cell.length_b   1.000
_cell.length_c   1.000
_cell.angle_alpha   90.00
_cell.angle_beta   90.00
_cell.angle_gamma   90.00
#
_symmetry.space_group_name_H-M   'P 1'
#
loop_
_entity.id
_entity.type
_entity.pdbx_description
1 polymer ?
#
loop_
_entity_poly.entity_id
_entity_poly.type
_entity_poly.pdbx_seq_one_letter_code
_entity_poly.pdbx_strand_id
1 'polypeptide(L)'
;MVSDGTGDGSVNQDEARNAVMADTLKMVGSSLLGLTVGCAQCHDHRYDPISQADYYRLRAVFEPALNWKRWQGRLKTLYTDADRAASAEIEADVAKVAAEKNSKQTEYMAKALELELAKHPEELRGKLRDAYNTPGDKRSPEQQQLLKERPSVNISPGVLYQYLPKEADELKGFDTRMGEMRAKKPVEEFLHCLAEEDGDPPPTHLFHRGDHRQPKDVVKAAMLEIATPPGQLIEFPVNDPSINSTGRRLAFAKHLVSGRDPLLPRALANRLWMHHFGRGLVGTPGDFGQLGERPTHPELLDWLASEFGMGNSEFGTEAKIPNSALRIPPSFKRLHRLLMTSTVYRQSAARRPELDVVDPSNQLLGRMSVRRLEAEVMRDRVLAASGSLSNAMFGKPVAVAEDFVGQVIVNDTSRRSVYVQQKRSKPETLMRAFDAPVMECNCDKRPASTVATQSLMLMNSEFTLKQAGSLAARVRQEAVAVSLRDKNAESANGVDSHPASLSRSDRATFDPSLLPLRPSDLWQIGYGEFDESMKRTKSFTKFTHWTGSQWQGGPVVPDPAIGFSFLNAAGGHTGNDQQHSPIRRWTAPVGGTVSITGSLHHPSENGDGVRLHHRLSRVGHVRFVRVVDCNQNQNISRQGNLVASRQELPWSNASAAGQPNRRRVDDRVSTSNHADRIHRRVRILPPAIHDVVGDPRQLRSRIAGSDRPVPSNSQLQRVSLRRLTIGRQSSAQ
;
A
#
# COMPACT_ATOMS: atom_id res chain seq x y z
N MET A 1 6.19 12.14 -15.01
CA MET A 1 7.36 12.85 -14.44
C MET A 1 8.34 11.80 -13.97
N VAL A 2 9.56 11.87 -14.47
CA VAL A 2 10.67 10.95 -14.16
C VAL A 2 10.97 10.93 -12.66
N SER A 3 11.63 9.86 -12.19
CA SER A 3 12.15 9.83 -10.82
C SER A 3 13.22 10.88 -10.59
N ASP A 4 13.06 11.69 -9.56
CA ASP A 4 14.00 12.76 -9.24
C ASP A 4 14.92 12.32 -8.09
N GLY A 5 16.18 12.02 -8.42
CA GLY A 5 17.20 11.62 -7.46
C GLY A 5 17.93 12.80 -6.81
N THR A 6 17.66 14.04 -7.20
CA THR A 6 18.44 15.21 -6.72
C THR A 6 18.13 15.60 -5.27
N GLY A 7 17.15 14.95 -4.64
CA GLY A 7 16.87 15.13 -3.22
C GLY A 7 17.80 14.34 -2.29
N ASP A 8 18.58 13.41 -2.84
CA ASP A 8 19.56 12.64 -2.07
C ASP A 8 20.89 13.41 -1.97
N GLY A 9 21.31 13.77 -0.76
CA GLY A 9 22.56 14.49 -0.53
C GLY A 9 23.82 13.64 -0.77
N SER A 10 23.70 12.32 -0.94
CA SER A 10 24.82 11.40 -1.14
C SER A 10 25.24 11.21 -2.60
N VAL A 11 24.46 11.73 -3.56
CA VAL A 11 24.74 11.57 -5.00
C VAL A 11 25.37 12.82 -5.61
N ASN A 12 26.17 12.63 -6.67
CA ASN A 12 26.63 13.73 -7.50
C ASN A 12 25.42 14.42 -8.15
N GLN A 13 25.18 15.68 -7.76
CA GLN A 13 23.99 16.42 -8.16
C GLN A 13 23.91 16.68 -9.66
N ASP A 14 25.04 16.99 -10.31
CA ASP A 14 25.04 17.29 -11.74
C ASP A 14 24.79 16.03 -12.58
N GLU A 15 25.33 14.89 -12.14
CA GLU A 15 25.03 13.59 -12.73
C GLU A 15 23.55 13.22 -12.54
N ALA A 16 23.01 13.38 -11.33
CA ALA A 16 21.61 13.11 -11.04
C ALA A 16 20.66 13.96 -11.90
N ARG A 17 20.95 15.27 -12.06
CA ARG A 17 20.15 16.18 -12.89
C ARG A 17 20.19 15.80 -14.38
N ASN A 18 21.37 15.47 -14.91
CA ASN A 18 21.50 15.00 -16.29
C ASN A 18 20.86 13.61 -16.49
N ALA A 19 20.86 12.74 -15.48
CA ALA A 19 20.15 11.47 -15.51
C ALA A 19 18.62 11.68 -15.63
N VAL A 20 18.07 12.65 -14.90
CA VAL A 20 16.63 12.99 -15.02
C VAL A 20 16.29 13.51 -16.43
N MET A 21 17.19 14.28 -17.06
CA MET A 21 17.03 14.68 -18.46
C MET A 21 17.04 13.46 -19.40
N ALA A 22 18.01 12.56 -19.25
CA ALA A 22 18.11 11.36 -20.08
C ALA A 22 16.87 10.45 -19.93
N ASP A 23 16.41 10.24 -18.71
CA ASP A 23 15.18 9.51 -18.44
C ASP A 23 13.93 10.21 -19.00
N THR A 24 13.92 11.55 -19.04
CA THR A 24 12.81 12.31 -19.66
C THR A 24 12.76 12.02 -21.16
N LEU A 25 13.91 12.00 -21.83
CA LEU A 25 14.01 11.65 -23.25
C LEU A 25 13.68 10.18 -23.50
N LYS A 26 14.06 9.28 -22.59
CA LYS A 26 13.65 7.87 -22.64
C LYS A 26 12.13 7.73 -22.57
N MET A 27 11.47 8.41 -21.63
CA MET A 27 10.00 8.43 -21.52
C MET A 27 9.36 9.00 -22.79
N VAL A 28 9.81 10.16 -23.26
CA VAL A 28 9.26 10.83 -24.45
C VAL A 28 9.44 9.96 -25.70
N GLY A 29 10.64 9.44 -25.94
CA GLY A 29 10.94 8.58 -27.08
C GLY A 29 10.06 7.33 -27.10
N SER A 30 10.03 6.58 -26.01
CA SER A 30 9.24 5.34 -25.96
C SER A 30 7.73 5.61 -25.94
N SER A 31 7.24 6.55 -25.12
CA SER A 31 5.81 6.81 -24.90
C SER A 31 5.13 7.57 -26.05
N LEU A 32 5.81 8.55 -26.63
CA LEU A 32 5.24 9.40 -27.68
C LEU A 32 5.69 8.97 -29.07
N LEU A 33 6.96 8.61 -29.24
CA LEU A 33 7.52 8.30 -30.57
C LEU A 33 7.55 6.79 -30.87
N GLY A 34 7.39 5.94 -29.85
CA GLY A 34 7.58 4.50 -30.00
C GLY A 34 9.02 4.14 -30.39
N LEU A 35 10.01 4.90 -29.95
CA LEU A 35 11.43 4.68 -30.28
C LEU A 35 12.31 4.70 -29.04
N THR A 36 13.36 3.88 -29.03
CA THR A 36 14.40 3.92 -28.00
C THR A 36 15.53 4.86 -28.41
N VAL A 37 15.52 6.09 -27.92
CA VAL A 37 16.57 7.08 -28.24
C VAL A 37 17.80 7.00 -27.32
N GLY A 38 17.76 6.19 -26.27
CA GLY A 38 18.74 6.23 -25.17
C GLY A 38 20.19 5.94 -25.57
N CYS A 39 20.44 5.01 -26.51
CA CYS A 39 21.82 4.75 -26.97
C CYS A 39 22.44 5.98 -27.67
N ALA A 40 21.60 6.82 -28.29
CA ALA A 40 22.02 8.04 -28.98
C ALA A 40 22.58 9.11 -28.03
N GLN A 41 22.50 8.92 -26.70
CA GLN A 41 23.09 9.83 -25.72
C GLN A 41 24.62 9.93 -25.86
N CYS A 42 25.29 8.79 -26.09
CA CYS A 42 26.76 8.69 -26.04
C CYS A 42 27.41 8.52 -27.42
N HIS A 43 26.71 7.93 -28.37
CA HIS A 43 27.18 7.67 -29.74
C HIS A 43 25.96 7.53 -30.65
N ASP A 44 26.11 7.55 -31.98
CA ASP A 44 24.98 7.30 -32.88
C ASP A 44 24.28 5.97 -32.54
N HIS A 45 22.96 5.93 -32.58
CA HIS A 45 22.20 4.74 -32.21
C HIS A 45 22.66 3.54 -33.03
N ARG A 46 22.88 2.40 -32.35
CA ARG A 46 23.57 1.25 -32.96
C ARG A 46 22.82 0.62 -34.14
N TYR A 47 21.50 0.65 -34.10
CA TYR A 47 20.64 -0.09 -35.05
C TYR A 47 19.67 0.78 -35.83
N ASP A 48 19.31 1.92 -35.25
CA ASP A 48 18.32 2.84 -35.83
C ASP A 48 19.08 4.07 -36.32
N PRO A 49 18.67 4.71 -37.41
CA PRO A 49 19.33 5.88 -37.96
C PRO A 49 19.01 7.13 -37.13
N ILE A 50 19.41 7.12 -35.86
CA ILE A 50 19.26 8.22 -34.92
C ILE A 50 20.67 8.65 -34.53
N SER A 51 21.09 9.80 -35.03
CA SER A 51 22.41 10.34 -34.71
C SER A 51 22.48 10.81 -33.25
N GLN A 52 23.70 10.94 -32.72
CA GLN A 52 23.90 11.60 -31.45
C GLN A 52 23.36 13.04 -31.52
N ALA A 53 23.56 13.75 -32.63
CA ALA A 53 23.03 15.09 -32.82
C ALA A 53 21.50 15.15 -32.67
N ASP A 54 20.76 14.18 -33.21
CA ASP A 54 19.30 14.10 -33.07
C ASP A 54 18.85 13.94 -31.62
N TYR A 55 19.58 13.14 -30.83
CA TYR A 55 19.30 13.03 -29.40
C TYR A 55 19.44 14.37 -28.68
N TYR A 56 20.51 15.13 -28.94
CA TYR A 56 20.71 16.44 -28.29
C TYR A 56 19.80 17.54 -28.85
N ARG A 57 19.36 17.43 -30.10
CA ARG A 57 18.30 18.29 -30.67
C ARG A 57 16.96 18.07 -29.98
N LEU A 58 16.60 16.80 -29.72
CA LEU A 58 15.41 16.48 -28.94
C LEU A 58 15.57 16.91 -27.47
N ARG A 59 16.76 16.74 -26.88
CA ARG A 59 17.09 17.26 -25.55
C ARG A 59 16.88 18.76 -25.41
N ALA A 60 17.28 19.53 -26.43
CA ALA A 60 17.19 20.99 -26.43
C ALA A 60 15.74 21.51 -26.31
N VAL A 61 14.74 20.66 -26.60
CA VAL A 61 13.31 20.94 -26.35
C VAL A 61 13.01 21.05 -24.85
N PHE A 62 13.68 20.24 -24.01
CA PHE A 62 13.42 20.14 -22.57
C PHE A 62 14.44 20.88 -21.70
N GLU A 63 15.63 21.18 -22.24
CA GLU A 63 16.74 21.84 -21.51
C GLU A 63 16.30 23.09 -20.71
N PRO A 64 15.45 24.00 -21.25
CA PRO A 64 15.05 25.18 -20.49
C PRO A 64 14.27 24.86 -19.20
N ALA A 65 13.49 23.78 -19.21
CA ALA A 65 12.68 23.37 -18.05
C ALA A 65 13.42 22.42 -17.10
N LEU A 66 14.51 21.81 -17.57
CA LEU A 66 15.34 20.85 -16.83
C LEU A 66 16.80 21.30 -16.87
N ASN A 67 17.04 22.58 -16.62
CA ASN A 67 18.37 23.17 -16.63
C ASN A 67 19.19 22.60 -15.45
N TRP A 68 20.15 21.73 -15.77
CA TRP A 68 20.96 21.05 -14.75
C TRP A 68 21.92 21.99 -13.99
N LYS A 69 22.20 23.18 -14.52
CA LYS A 69 22.98 24.21 -13.80
C LYS A 69 22.11 25.10 -12.92
N ARG A 70 20.83 25.26 -13.27
CA ARG A 70 19.81 26.03 -12.51
C ARG A 70 18.63 25.12 -12.18
N TRP A 71 18.91 24.11 -11.38
CA TRP A 71 17.91 23.10 -11.05
C TRP A 71 16.85 23.65 -10.12
N GLN A 72 15.59 23.56 -10.53
CA GLN A 72 14.46 24.08 -9.77
C GLN A 72 13.52 22.96 -9.30
N GLY A 73 12.88 23.21 -8.16
CA GLY A 73 11.79 22.38 -7.69
C GLY A 73 10.60 22.42 -8.66
N ARG A 74 9.96 21.26 -8.85
CA ARG A 74 8.78 21.10 -9.72
C ARG A 74 7.45 21.25 -8.98
N LEU A 75 7.49 21.46 -7.66
CA LEU A 75 6.32 21.79 -6.87
C LEU A 75 6.13 23.31 -6.90
N LYS A 76 5.02 23.77 -7.47
CA LYS A 76 4.61 25.17 -7.48
C LYS A 76 3.42 25.33 -6.56
N THR A 77 3.50 26.30 -5.66
CA THR A 77 2.38 26.65 -4.78
C THR A 77 1.23 27.21 -5.62
N LEU A 78 0.01 26.83 -5.26
CA LEU A 78 -1.23 27.38 -5.81
C LEU A 78 -1.75 28.56 -4.99
N TYR A 79 -1.02 28.98 -3.94
CA TYR A 79 -1.35 30.20 -3.22
C TYR A 79 -1.45 31.40 -4.14
N THR A 80 -2.59 32.04 -4.07
CA THR A 80 -2.80 33.37 -4.60
C THR A 80 -2.14 34.42 -3.71
N ASP A 81 -1.99 35.64 -4.21
CA ASP A 81 -1.47 36.74 -3.38
C ASP A 81 -2.41 37.05 -2.20
N ALA A 82 -3.72 36.80 -2.34
CA ALA A 82 -4.68 36.90 -1.25
C ALA A 82 -4.41 35.84 -0.16
N ASP A 83 -4.12 34.59 -0.53
CA ASP A 83 -3.79 33.52 0.44
C ASP A 83 -2.50 33.82 1.20
N ARG A 84 -1.51 34.40 0.50
CA ARG A 84 -0.24 34.84 1.10
C ARG A 84 -0.46 35.98 2.09
N ALA A 85 -1.26 36.98 1.72
CA ALA A 85 -1.60 38.10 2.60
C ALA A 85 -2.34 37.61 3.86
N ALA A 86 -3.36 36.77 3.71
CA ALA A 86 -4.10 36.18 4.83
C ALA A 86 -3.19 35.32 5.74
N SER A 87 -2.30 34.52 5.16
CA SER A 87 -1.33 33.73 5.93
C SER A 87 -0.33 34.61 6.69
N ALA A 88 0.09 35.73 6.10
CA ALA A 88 1.03 36.66 6.71
C ALA A 88 0.38 37.42 7.88
N GLU A 89 -0.88 37.83 7.75
CA GLU A 89 -1.65 38.46 8.84
C GLU A 89 -1.79 37.51 10.03
N ILE A 90 -2.15 36.25 9.77
CA ILE A 90 -2.25 35.23 10.83
C ILE A 90 -0.90 35.00 11.51
N GLU A 91 0.22 34.95 10.78
CA GLU A 91 1.54 34.82 11.41
C GLU A 91 1.93 36.06 12.21
N ALA A 92 1.55 37.26 11.76
CA ALA A 92 1.78 38.48 12.54
C ALA A 92 1.03 38.44 13.88
N ASP A 93 -0.19 37.93 13.90
CA ASP A 93 -0.95 37.75 15.14
C ASP A 93 -0.42 36.61 16.02
N VAL A 94 0.00 35.50 15.42
CA VAL A 94 0.69 34.42 16.14
C VAL A 94 1.99 34.91 16.77
N ALA A 95 2.73 35.79 16.10
CA ALA A 95 3.95 36.38 16.64
C ALA A 95 3.69 37.20 17.92
N LYS A 96 2.53 37.89 18.03
CA LYS A 96 2.13 38.59 19.28
C LYS A 96 1.93 37.61 20.43
N VAL A 97 1.19 36.52 20.18
CA VAL A 97 0.95 35.45 21.19
C VAL A 97 2.26 34.74 21.56
N ALA A 98 3.16 34.54 20.60
CA ALA A 98 4.49 33.98 20.86
C ALA A 98 5.34 34.91 21.74
N ALA A 99 5.26 36.23 21.56
CA ALA A 99 5.96 37.20 22.40
C ALA A 99 5.41 37.20 23.85
N GLU A 100 4.09 37.11 24.02
CA GLU A 100 3.44 36.93 25.32
C GLU A 100 3.92 35.64 26.01
N LYS A 101 3.89 34.51 25.29
CA LYS A 101 4.41 33.22 25.77
C LYS A 101 5.86 33.33 26.20
N ASN A 102 6.73 33.95 25.41
CA ASN A 102 8.15 34.09 25.71
C ASN A 102 8.39 34.94 26.97
N SER A 103 7.58 35.98 27.17
CA SER A 103 7.63 36.82 28.36
C SER A 103 7.24 36.02 29.61
N LYS A 104 6.12 35.27 29.55
CA LYS A 104 5.68 34.38 30.63
C LYS A 104 6.65 33.24 30.90
N GLN A 105 7.21 32.63 29.86
CA GLN A 105 8.20 31.58 29.99
C GLN A 105 9.44 32.10 30.72
N THR A 106 9.92 33.31 30.41
CA THR A 106 11.03 33.94 31.14
C THR A 106 10.69 34.16 32.62
N GLU A 107 9.49 34.67 32.92
CA GLU A 107 8.99 34.85 34.29
C GLU A 107 8.98 33.53 35.08
N TYR A 108 8.44 32.47 34.47
CA TYR A 108 8.29 31.15 35.10
C TYR A 108 9.62 30.42 35.26
N MET A 109 10.52 30.56 34.30
CA MET A 109 11.89 30.05 34.41
C MET A 109 12.65 30.70 35.57
N ALA A 110 12.48 32.00 35.79
CA ALA A 110 13.06 32.69 36.95
C ALA A 110 12.46 32.17 38.26
N LYS A 111 11.13 32.01 38.36
CA LYS A 111 10.47 31.42 39.54
C LYS A 111 10.94 29.98 39.84
N ALA A 112 11.06 29.15 38.81
CA ALA A 112 11.55 27.78 38.96
C ALA A 112 13.01 27.74 39.44
N LEU A 113 13.85 28.64 38.94
CA LEU A 113 15.23 28.80 39.41
C LEU A 113 15.27 29.16 40.90
N GLU A 114 14.44 30.11 41.36
CA GLU A 114 14.38 30.49 42.78
C GLU A 114 13.97 29.31 43.68
N LEU A 115 12.98 28.52 43.27
CA LEU A 115 12.55 27.32 43.99
C LEU A 115 13.66 26.28 44.11
N GLU A 116 14.48 26.12 43.08
CA GLU A 116 15.62 25.20 43.11
C GLU A 116 16.78 25.77 43.95
N LEU A 117 17.08 27.06 43.81
CA LEU A 117 18.12 27.73 44.60
C LEU A 117 17.82 27.68 46.12
N ALA A 118 16.54 27.71 46.52
CA ALA A 118 16.13 27.58 47.91
C ALA A 118 16.60 26.26 48.57
N LYS A 119 16.79 25.20 47.79
CA LYS A 119 17.29 23.88 48.25
C LYS A 119 18.80 23.86 48.49
N HIS A 120 19.52 24.92 48.11
CA HIS A 120 20.97 25.04 48.28
C HIS A 120 21.34 25.98 49.44
N PRO A 121 22.54 25.80 50.05
CA PRO A 121 23.06 26.70 51.09
C PRO A 121 23.11 28.16 50.61
N GLU A 122 22.80 29.09 51.51
CA GLU A 122 22.62 30.52 51.20
C GLU A 122 23.84 31.15 50.52
N GLU A 123 25.04 30.77 50.95
CA GLU A 123 26.32 31.22 50.38
C GLU A 123 26.52 30.87 48.90
N LEU A 124 25.84 29.82 48.41
CA LEU A 124 25.98 29.30 47.05
C LEU A 124 24.87 29.78 46.11
N ARG A 125 23.77 30.33 46.64
CA ARG A 125 22.61 30.76 45.83
C ARG A 125 22.98 31.85 44.82
N GLY A 126 23.75 32.84 45.25
CA GLY A 126 24.22 33.93 44.36
C GLY A 126 25.10 33.41 43.23
N LYS A 127 26.12 32.62 43.56
CA LYS A 127 27.06 32.03 42.57
C LYS A 127 26.34 31.13 41.55
N LEU A 128 25.36 30.35 42.01
CA LEU A 128 24.54 29.49 41.15
C LEU A 128 23.60 30.29 40.24
N ARG A 129 22.99 31.37 40.74
CA ARG A 129 22.16 32.28 39.93
C ARG A 129 22.98 32.95 38.82
N ASP A 130 24.17 33.44 39.15
CA ASP A 130 25.06 34.09 38.19
C ASP A 130 25.56 33.09 37.14
N ALA A 131 25.91 31.87 37.55
CA ALA A 131 26.31 30.81 36.64
C ALA A 131 25.19 30.40 35.67
N TYR A 132 23.94 30.33 36.15
CA TYR A 132 22.78 30.01 35.33
C TYR A 132 22.48 31.11 34.29
N ASN A 133 22.46 32.38 34.73
CA ASN A 133 22.16 33.53 33.88
C ASN A 133 23.26 33.86 32.86
N THR A 134 24.49 33.38 33.08
CA THR A 134 25.59 33.53 32.12
C THR A 134 25.37 32.59 30.92
N PRO A 135 25.35 33.09 29.67
CA PRO A 135 25.25 32.26 28.47
C PRO A 135 26.32 31.16 28.43
N GLY A 136 25.97 29.96 27.95
CA GLY A 136 26.83 28.77 28.06
C GLY A 136 28.24 28.93 27.49
N ASP A 137 28.38 29.68 26.40
CA ASP A 137 29.62 30.05 25.72
C ASP A 137 30.46 31.10 26.48
N LYS A 138 29.86 31.78 27.47
CA LYS A 138 30.49 32.85 28.27
C LYS A 138 30.71 32.47 29.73
N ARG A 139 30.37 31.26 30.14
CA ARG A 139 30.56 30.78 31.52
C ARG A 139 32.03 30.56 31.82
N SER A 140 32.52 31.05 32.98
CA SER A 140 33.88 30.76 33.44
C SER A 140 34.05 29.25 33.72
N PRO A 141 35.30 28.73 33.75
CA PRO A 141 35.56 27.34 34.14
C PRO A 141 34.97 26.99 35.52
N GLU A 142 34.99 27.92 36.48
CA GLU A 142 34.38 27.69 37.79
C GLU A 142 32.85 27.63 37.72
N GLN A 143 32.20 28.48 36.92
CA GLN A 143 30.75 28.45 36.73
C GLN A 143 30.29 27.17 36.02
N GLN A 144 31.04 26.68 35.04
CA GLN A 144 30.78 25.41 34.37
C GLN A 144 30.92 24.23 35.34
N GLN A 145 31.96 24.23 36.15
CA GLN A 145 32.17 23.23 37.20
C GLN A 145 31.03 23.26 38.24
N LEU A 146 30.61 24.45 38.67
CA LEU A 146 29.54 24.65 39.66
C LEU A 146 28.19 24.07 39.20
N LEU A 147 27.84 24.25 37.91
CA LEU A 147 26.63 23.69 37.32
C LEU A 147 26.77 22.19 37.00
N LYS A 148 27.99 21.68 36.78
CA LYS A 148 28.25 20.25 36.57
C LYS A 148 28.10 19.46 37.87
N GLU A 149 28.52 20.04 38.99
CA GLU A 149 28.34 19.47 40.33
C GLU A 149 26.87 19.52 40.80
N ARG A 150 26.08 20.46 40.25
CA ARG A 150 24.65 20.66 40.58
C ARG A 150 23.80 20.83 39.32
N PRO A 151 23.60 19.75 38.55
CA PRO A 151 22.90 19.81 37.27
C PRO A 151 21.42 20.23 37.40
N SER A 152 20.80 20.06 38.57
CA SER A 152 19.41 20.43 38.82
C SER A 152 19.14 21.94 38.73
N VAL A 153 20.17 22.78 38.89
CA VAL A 153 20.07 24.25 38.74
C VAL A 153 19.98 24.67 37.28
N ASN A 154 20.45 23.84 36.34
CA ASN A 154 20.40 24.13 34.90
C ASN A 154 19.02 23.77 34.31
N ILE A 155 17.98 24.43 34.81
CA ILE A 155 16.58 24.21 34.43
C ILE A 155 16.36 24.60 32.96
N SER A 156 15.56 23.83 32.24
CA SER A 156 15.14 24.14 30.87
C SER A 156 13.62 24.24 30.77
N PRO A 157 13.06 24.87 29.71
CA PRO A 157 11.62 24.92 29.52
C PRO A 157 10.95 23.54 29.52
N GLY A 158 11.65 22.50 29.07
CA GLY A 158 11.13 21.13 29.00
C GLY A 158 10.92 20.45 30.36
N VAL A 159 11.55 20.94 31.43
CA VAL A 159 11.40 20.38 32.79
C VAL A 159 10.59 21.27 33.72
N LEU A 160 10.04 22.40 33.22
CA LEU A 160 9.30 23.37 34.03
C LEU A 160 8.14 22.73 34.82
N TYR A 161 7.49 21.70 34.26
CA TYR A 161 6.40 20.97 34.91
C TYR A 161 6.79 20.29 36.23
N GLN A 162 8.07 19.99 36.44
CA GLN A 162 8.57 19.38 37.68
C GLN A 162 8.59 20.37 38.85
N TYR A 163 8.61 21.68 38.54
CA TYR A 163 8.69 22.76 39.51
C TYR A 163 7.37 23.50 39.64
N LEU A 164 6.77 23.83 38.49
CA LEU A 164 5.61 24.70 38.34
C LEU A 164 4.62 24.07 37.34
N PRO A 165 3.87 23.03 37.76
CA PRO A 165 3.00 22.27 36.85
C PRO A 165 1.86 23.12 36.27
N LYS A 166 1.28 24.04 37.06
CA LYS A 166 0.17 24.90 36.59
C LYS A 166 0.63 25.89 35.52
N GLU A 167 1.79 26.50 35.73
CA GLU A 167 2.42 27.45 34.82
C GLU A 167 2.93 26.76 33.54
N ALA A 168 3.43 25.53 33.67
CA ALA A 168 3.78 24.71 32.51
C ALA A 168 2.55 24.40 31.64
N ASP A 169 1.39 24.14 32.26
CA ASP A 169 0.14 23.94 31.54
C ASP A 169 -0.39 25.25 30.91
N GLU A 170 -0.18 26.41 31.55
CA GLU A 170 -0.46 27.71 30.94
C GLU A 170 0.35 27.93 29.64
N LEU A 171 1.66 27.62 29.65
CA LEU A 171 2.51 27.72 28.45
C LEU A 171 2.05 26.77 27.33
N LYS A 172 1.55 25.57 27.65
CA LYS A 172 0.90 24.69 26.66
C LYS A 172 -0.39 25.28 26.10
N GLY A 173 -1.12 26.07 26.91
CA GLY A 173 -2.29 26.82 26.47
C GLY A 173 -1.95 27.82 25.35
N PHE A 174 -0.81 28.52 25.47
CA PHE A 174 -0.30 29.38 24.39
C PHE A 174 0.02 28.58 23.12
N ASP A 175 0.67 27.41 23.23
CA ASP A 175 0.96 26.55 22.08
C ASP A 175 -0.32 26.07 21.37
N THR A 176 -1.33 25.70 22.16
CA THR A 176 -2.64 25.30 21.64
C THR A 176 -3.29 26.46 20.89
N ARG A 177 -3.33 27.66 21.49
CA ARG A 177 -3.87 28.88 20.86
C ARG A 177 -3.14 29.24 19.56
N MET A 178 -1.80 29.20 19.55
CA MET A 178 -1.02 29.45 18.34
C MET A 178 -1.31 28.40 17.25
N GLY A 179 -1.48 27.13 17.63
CA GLY A 179 -1.88 26.05 16.74
C GLY A 179 -3.26 26.28 16.12
N GLU A 180 -4.24 26.67 16.93
CA GLU A 180 -5.60 27.02 16.47
C GLU A 180 -5.61 28.23 15.53
N MET A 181 -4.78 29.23 15.79
CA MET A 181 -4.62 30.38 14.90
C MET A 181 -4.00 29.97 13.56
N ARG A 182 -2.92 29.18 13.58
CA ARG A 182 -2.29 28.65 12.36
C ARG A 182 -3.20 27.73 11.57
N ALA A 183 -4.10 27.01 12.23
CA ALA A 183 -5.10 26.16 11.59
C ALA A 183 -6.13 26.94 10.75
N LYS A 184 -6.27 28.26 10.97
CA LYS A 184 -7.14 29.15 10.18
C LYS A 184 -6.49 29.63 8.88
N LYS A 185 -5.19 29.36 8.68
CA LYS A 185 -4.54 29.72 7.43
C LYS A 185 -5.21 29.02 6.26
N PRO A 186 -5.25 29.67 5.08
CA PRO A 186 -5.56 28.98 3.83
C PRO A 186 -4.74 27.68 3.71
N VAL A 187 -5.31 26.66 3.07
CA VAL A 187 -4.57 25.42 2.85
C VAL A 187 -3.64 25.62 1.67
N GLU A 188 -2.33 25.46 1.88
CA GLU A 188 -1.38 25.52 0.79
C GLU A 188 -1.43 24.24 -0.04
N GLU A 189 -1.90 24.39 -1.27
CA GLU A 189 -1.92 23.33 -2.27
C GLU A 189 -0.76 23.53 -3.25
N PHE A 190 -0.25 22.41 -3.77
CA PHE A 190 0.87 22.42 -4.70
C PHE A 190 0.51 21.69 -5.98
N LEU A 191 0.91 22.26 -7.10
CA LEU A 191 0.90 21.61 -8.40
C LEU A 191 2.30 21.11 -8.71
N HIS A 192 2.40 19.83 -9.09
CA HIS A 192 3.64 19.29 -9.63
C HIS A 192 3.68 19.54 -11.14
N CYS A 193 4.42 20.56 -11.58
CA CYS A 193 4.50 20.96 -12.98
C CYS A 193 5.94 21.14 -13.44
N LEU A 194 6.17 20.93 -14.74
CA LEU A 194 7.43 21.22 -15.39
C LEU A 194 7.34 22.63 -15.99
N ALA A 195 7.92 23.60 -15.30
CA ALA A 195 7.93 25.01 -15.67
C ALA A 195 9.31 25.44 -16.19
N GLU A 196 9.34 26.48 -17.00
CA GLU A 196 10.55 27.17 -17.44
C GLU A 196 10.72 28.43 -16.59
N GLU A 197 11.96 28.88 -16.42
CA GLU A 197 12.24 30.21 -15.86
C GLU A 197 12.12 31.27 -16.96
N ASP A 198 11.76 32.48 -16.54
CA ASP A 198 11.84 33.66 -17.40
C ASP A 198 13.32 33.97 -17.73
N GLY A 199 13.60 34.30 -18.98
CA GLY A 199 14.93 34.70 -19.46
C GLY A 199 15.43 33.90 -20.66
N ASP A 200 16.72 34.08 -20.98
CA ASP A 200 17.32 33.42 -22.13
C ASP A 200 17.56 31.91 -21.87
N PRO A 201 17.12 31.03 -22.78
CA PRO A 201 17.34 29.61 -22.63
C PRO A 201 18.83 29.25 -22.67
N PRO A 202 19.28 28.29 -21.85
CA PRO A 202 20.66 27.83 -21.91
C PRO A 202 20.95 27.21 -23.30
N PRO A 203 22.18 27.41 -23.85
CA PRO A 203 22.60 26.69 -25.04
C PRO A 203 22.62 25.19 -24.74
N THR A 204 22.13 24.39 -25.67
CA THR A 204 22.22 22.92 -25.57
C THR A 204 23.43 22.46 -26.34
N HIS A 205 24.36 21.79 -25.66
CA HIS A 205 25.57 21.24 -26.27
C HIS A 205 25.41 19.75 -26.53
N LEU A 206 25.98 19.29 -27.64
CA LEU A 206 26.32 17.87 -27.77
C LEU A 206 27.45 17.54 -26.80
N PHE A 207 27.37 16.40 -26.12
CA PHE A 207 28.40 15.97 -25.16
C PHE A 207 29.25 14.84 -25.71
N HIS A 208 30.57 14.95 -25.52
CA HIS A 208 31.48 13.87 -25.89
C HIS A 208 31.16 12.61 -25.08
N ARG A 209 30.70 11.55 -25.76
CA ARG A 209 30.30 10.29 -25.14
C ARG A 209 29.27 10.44 -24.01
N GLY A 210 28.41 11.46 -24.09
CA GLY A 210 27.39 11.72 -23.07
C GLY A 210 27.89 12.41 -21.81
N ASP A 211 29.20 12.69 -21.69
CA ASP A 211 29.76 13.35 -20.51
C ASP A 211 29.49 14.85 -20.54
N HIS A 212 28.60 15.31 -19.65
CA HIS A 212 28.20 16.72 -19.54
C HIS A 212 29.33 17.69 -19.22
N ARG A 213 30.48 17.18 -18.77
CA ARG A 213 31.70 17.98 -18.50
C ARG A 213 32.52 18.22 -19.77
N GLN A 214 32.21 17.55 -20.87
CA GLN A 214 32.91 17.64 -22.16
C GLN A 214 31.95 18.16 -23.26
N PRO A 215 31.52 19.43 -23.18
CA PRO A 215 30.68 20.04 -24.21
C PRO A 215 31.42 20.16 -25.54
N LYS A 216 30.70 19.88 -26.62
CA LYS A 216 31.08 20.14 -28.01
C LYS A 216 30.17 21.22 -28.60
N ASP A 217 29.84 21.09 -29.86
CA ASP A 217 29.04 22.03 -30.63
C ASP A 217 27.65 22.24 -30.01
N VAL A 218 27.17 23.47 -30.16
CA VAL A 218 25.80 23.84 -29.78
C VAL A 218 24.84 23.30 -30.83
N VAL A 219 23.76 22.66 -30.38
CA VAL A 219 22.67 22.19 -31.24
C VAL A 219 21.40 23.00 -30.97
N LYS A 220 20.61 23.18 -32.02
CA LYS A 220 19.27 23.76 -31.93
C LYS A 220 18.24 22.70 -31.53
N ALA A 221 17.11 23.13 -30.98
CA ALA A 221 15.98 22.24 -30.77
C ALA A 221 15.39 21.81 -32.11
N ALA A 222 15.20 20.51 -32.32
CA ALA A 222 14.61 19.97 -33.54
C ALA A 222 13.99 18.58 -33.30
N MET A 223 13.15 18.15 -34.23
CA MET A 223 12.64 16.78 -34.31
C MET A 223 13.75 15.80 -34.75
N LEU A 224 13.56 14.50 -34.47
CA LEU A 224 14.44 13.45 -34.99
C LEU A 224 14.38 13.44 -36.53
N GLU A 225 15.52 13.43 -37.21
CA GLU A 225 15.57 13.42 -38.69
C GLU A 225 14.88 12.19 -39.28
N ILE A 226 14.90 11.05 -38.60
CA ILE A 226 14.18 9.85 -39.07
C ILE A 226 12.65 9.99 -39.08
N ALA A 227 12.11 10.95 -38.32
CA ALA A 227 10.67 11.23 -38.26
C ALA A 227 10.24 12.36 -39.20
N THR A 228 11.16 12.90 -40.01
CA THR A 228 10.90 14.00 -40.95
C THR A 228 10.99 13.51 -42.40
N PRO A 229 10.45 14.27 -43.37
CA PRO A 229 10.66 13.96 -44.78
C PRO A 229 12.15 13.93 -45.13
N PRO A 230 12.59 13.03 -46.05
CA PRO A 230 14.00 12.93 -46.43
C PRO A 230 14.61 14.27 -46.80
N GLY A 231 15.77 14.58 -46.20
CA GLY A 231 16.51 15.83 -46.42
C GLY A 231 15.97 17.06 -45.69
N GLN A 232 14.97 16.90 -44.81
CA GLN A 232 14.43 18.01 -44.00
C GLN A 232 14.75 17.84 -42.52
N LEU A 233 15.08 18.95 -41.85
CA LEU A 233 15.17 19.03 -40.39
C LEU A 233 14.09 20.00 -39.88
N ILE A 234 13.21 19.52 -39.02
CA ILE A 234 12.17 20.36 -38.40
C ILE A 234 12.76 20.99 -37.14
N GLU A 235 13.33 22.19 -37.27
CA GLU A 235 13.83 22.99 -36.15
C GLU A 235 12.67 23.67 -35.39
N PHE A 236 12.78 23.74 -34.07
CA PHE A 236 11.88 24.50 -33.21
C PHE A 236 12.49 25.85 -32.83
N PRO A 237 11.69 26.92 -32.69
CA PRO A 237 12.19 28.24 -32.32
C PRO A 237 13.02 28.22 -31.04
N VAL A 238 14.07 29.04 -31.00
CA VAL A 238 14.97 29.13 -29.84
C VAL A 238 14.25 29.74 -28.63
N ASN A 239 13.45 30.78 -28.87
CA ASN A 239 12.65 31.49 -27.87
C ASN A 239 11.40 32.08 -28.55
N ASP A 240 10.31 32.24 -27.80
CA ASP A 240 9.08 32.90 -28.24
C ASP A 240 8.87 34.16 -27.37
N PRO A 241 9.16 35.37 -27.90
CA PRO A 241 9.09 36.59 -27.10
C PRO A 241 7.67 36.99 -26.71
N SER A 242 6.64 36.32 -27.25
CA SER A 242 5.24 36.62 -26.96
C SER A 242 4.70 35.95 -25.69
N ILE A 243 5.48 35.03 -25.10
CA ILE A 243 5.09 34.26 -23.92
C ILE A 243 6.22 34.25 -22.89
N ASN A 244 5.88 34.07 -21.62
CA ASN A 244 6.84 33.91 -20.52
C ASN A 244 7.41 32.47 -20.47
N SER A 245 7.95 32.00 -21.60
CA SER A 245 8.57 30.69 -21.79
C SER A 245 9.27 30.67 -23.15
N THR A 246 10.20 29.72 -23.34
CA THR A 246 10.87 29.54 -24.64
C THR A 246 9.94 29.07 -25.77
N GLY A 247 8.76 28.54 -25.43
CA GLY A 247 7.83 27.96 -26.40
C GLY A 247 8.28 26.64 -27.04
N ARG A 248 9.48 26.14 -26.75
CA ARG A 248 10.05 24.94 -27.40
C ARG A 248 9.20 23.69 -27.21
N ARG A 249 8.79 23.40 -25.96
CA ARG A 249 7.93 22.24 -25.66
C ARG A 249 6.56 22.37 -26.30
N LEU A 250 6.02 23.60 -26.39
CA LEU A 250 4.76 23.86 -27.06
C LEU A 250 4.88 23.65 -28.57
N ALA A 251 5.96 24.13 -29.20
CA ALA A 251 6.25 23.91 -30.62
C ALA A 251 6.40 22.42 -30.95
N PHE A 252 7.14 21.69 -30.11
CA PHE A 252 7.26 20.23 -30.22
C PHE A 252 5.88 19.54 -30.10
N ALA A 253 5.10 19.89 -29.08
CA ALA A 253 3.75 19.33 -28.90
C ALA A 253 2.86 19.60 -30.12
N LYS A 254 2.83 20.84 -30.62
CA LYS A 254 2.08 21.23 -31.82
C LYS A 254 2.51 20.42 -33.04
N HIS A 255 3.82 20.18 -33.21
CA HIS A 255 4.32 19.35 -34.30
C HIS A 255 3.80 17.91 -34.19
N LEU A 256 3.92 17.28 -33.02
CA LEU A 256 3.44 15.92 -32.79
C LEU A 256 1.93 15.77 -33.10
N VAL A 257 1.12 16.76 -32.73
CA VAL A 257 -0.34 16.75 -32.97
C VAL A 257 -0.77 17.49 -34.23
N SER A 258 0.16 17.75 -35.16
CA SER A 258 -0.15 18.43 -36.45
C SER A 258 -0.63 17.46 -37.54
N GLY A 259 -0.59 16.15 -37.27
CA GLY A 259 -0.80 15.09 -38.26
C GLY A 259 0.32 14.92 -39.29
N ARG A 260 1.40 15.72 -39.19
CA ARG A 260 2.63 15.53 -39.99
C ARG A 260 3.61 14.55 -39.34
N ASP A 261 3.54 14.38 -38.01
CA ASP A 261 4.35 13.40 -37.30
C ASP A 261 3.86 11.97 -37.57
N PRO A 262 4.70 11.07 -38.10
CA PRO A 262 4.30 9.71 -38.43
C PRO A 262 4.29 8.77 -37.22
N LEU A 263 4.91 9.14 -36.09
CA LEU A 263 5.21 8.21 -35.00
C LEU A 263 4.15 8.22 -33.90
N LEU A 264 3.76 9.39 -33.39
CA LEU A 264 2.76 9.55 -32.35
C LEU A 264 1.43 8.85 -32.67
N PRO A 265 0.82 8.98 -33.86
CA PRO A 265 -0.48 8.38 -34.09
C PRO A 265 -0.39 6.85 -34.13
N ARG A 266 0.72 6.30 -34.65
CA ARG A 266 0.99 4.85 -34.65
C ARG A 266 1.24 4.33 -33.24
N ALA A 267 2.06 5.04 -32.47
CA ALA A 267 2.36 4.71 -31.08
C ALA A 267 1.09 4.69 -30.21
N LEU A 268 0.21 5.69 -30.37
CA LEU A 268 -1.08 5.77 -29.67
C LEU A 268 -2.06 4.69 -30.13
N ALA A 269 -2.22 4.48 -31.45
CA ALA A 269 -3.09 3.44 -31.99
C ALA A 269 -2.68 2.05 -31.48
N ASN A 270 -1.38 1.74 -31.51
CA ASN A 270 -0.85 0.47 -31.01
C ASN A 270 -1.08 0.28 -29.50
N ARG A 271 -0.91 1.34 -28.70
CA ARG A 271 -1.18 1.28 -27.25
C ARG A 271 -2.66 1.05 -26.94
N LEU A 272 -3.55 1.77 -27.62
CA LEU A 272 -4.99 1.56 -27.46
C LEU A 272 -5.41 0.16 -27.86
N TRP A 273 -4.86 -0.33 -28.97
CA TRP A 273 -5.02 -1.71 -29.39
C TRP A 273 -4.57 -2.68 -28.30
N MET A 274 -3.34 -2.52 -27.80
CA MET A 274 -2.80 -3.35 -26.72
C MET A 274 -3.71 -3.36 -25.48
N HIS A 275 -4.24 -2.22 -25.05
CA HIS A 275 -5.13 -2.16 -23.89
C HIS A 275 -6.46 -2.90 -24.09
N HIS A 276 -6.95 -3.06 -25.33
CA HIS A 276 -8.17 -3.82 -25.62
C HIS A 276 -7.91 -5.30 -25.90
N PHE A 277 -6.86 -5.60 -26.66
CA PHE A 277 -6.58 -6.95 -27.17
C PHE A 277 -5.51 -7.70 -26.37
N GLY A 278 -4.83 -7.05 -25.42
CA GLY A 278 -3.80 -7.62 -24.54
C GLY A 278 -2.39 -7.66 -25.15
N ARG A 279 -2.27 -7.47 -26.47
CA ARG A 279 -1.01 -7.36 -27.21
C ARG A 279 -1.17 -6.27 -28.26
N GLY A 280 -0.15 -5.42 -28.44
CA GLY A 280 -0.11 -4.47 -29.54
C GLY A 280 0.02 -5.16 -30.89
N LEU A 281 -0.35 -4.46 -31.96
CA LEU A 281 0.00 -4.86 -33.33
C LEU A 281 1.52 -4.94 -33.50
N VAL A 282 2.24 -3.99 -32.88
CA VAL A 282 3.66 -4.08 -32.54
C VAL A 282 3.76 -4.59 -31.10
N GLY A 283 4.33 -5.77 -30.89
CA GLY A 283 4.40 -6.39 -29.55
C GLY A 283 5.31 -5.68 -28.55
N THR A 284 6.16 -4.78 -29.04
CA THR A 284 7.05 -3.86 -28.31
C THR A 284 6.50 -2.43 -28.36
N PRO A 285 5.52 -2.05 -27.51
CA PRO A 285 4.81 -0.77 -27.64
C PRO A 285 5.69 0.48 -27.50
N GLY A 286 6.87 0.38 -26.88
CA GLY A 286 7.84 1.46 -26.74
C GLY A 286 8.98 1.45 -27.75
N ASP A 287 9.02 0.48 -28.66
CA ASP A 287 10.10 0.33 -29.65
C ASP A 287 9.59 -0.25 -30.97
N PHE A 288 9.50 0.62 -31.99
CA PHE A 288 9.12 0.33 -33.36
C PHE A 288 10.35 0.29 -34.28
N GLY A 289 11.55 0.50 -33.70
CA GLY A 289 12.83 0.45 -34.38
C GLY A 289 13.25 -0.98 -34.69
N GLN A 290 14.53 -1.13 -35.06
CA GLN A 290 15.09 -2.41 -35.50
C GLN A 290 15.17 -3.48 -34.40
N LEU A 291 15.26 -3.07 -33.13
CA LEU A 291 15.23 -3.98 -31.98
C LEU A 291 13.80 -4.35 -31.54
N GLY A 292 12.81 -3.59 -32.01
CA GLY A 292 11.40 -3.86 -31.80
C GLY A 292 10.87 -5.02 -32.65
N GLU A 293 9.69 -5.49 -32.30
CA GLU A 293 8.94 -6.41 -33.16
C GLU A 293 8.33 -5.67 -34.35
N ARG A 294 8.26 -6.32 -35.51
CA ARG A 294 7.51 -5.80 -36.66
C ARG A 294 6.00 -5.85 -36.38
N PRO A 295 5.22 -4.90 -36.93
CA PRO A 295 3.77 -4.95 -36.80
C PRO A 295 3.21 -6.22 -37.47
N THR A 296 2.36 -6.94 -36.76
CA THR A 296 1.62 -8.10 -37.31
C THR A 296 0.70 -7.70 -38.46
N HIS A 297 0.10 -6.51 -38.37
CA HIS A 297 -0.81 -5.96 -39.38
C HIS A 297 -0.42 -4.49 -39.69
N PRO A 298 0.58 -4.24 -40.55
CA PRO A 298 1.10 -2.90 -40.81
C PRO A 298 0.05 -1.96 -41.41
N GLU A 299 -0.72 -2.41 -42.39
CA GLU A 299 -1.77 -1.60 -43.02
C GLU A 299 -2.87 -1.21 -42.03
N LEU A 300 -3.22 -2.12 -41.11
CA LEU A 300 -4.20 -1.84 -40.06
C LEU A 300 -3.66 -0.81 -39.06
N LEU A 301 -2.39 -0.90 -38.68
CA LEU A 301 -1.76 0.08 -37.80
C LEU A 301 -1.78 1.48 -38.43
N ASP A 302 -1.42 1.58 -39.70
CA ASP A 302 -1.41 2.83 -40.45
C ASP A 302 -2.81 3.40 -40.64
N TRP A 303 -3.79 2.54 -40.93
CA TRP A 303 -5.19 2.94 -41.01
C TRP A 303 -5.71 3.46 -39.66
N LEU A 304 -5.46 2.76 -38.55
CA LEU A 304 -5.86 3.22 -37.21
C LEU A 304 -5.17 4.53 -36.81
N ALA A 305 -3.89 4.69 -37.18
CA ALA A 305 -3.14 5.93 -36.98
C ALA A 305 -3.77 7.09 -37.75
N SER A 306 -4.22 6.85 -38.99
CA SER A 306 -4.93 7.84 -39.80
C SER A 306 -6.31 8.20 -39.23
N GLU A 307 -7.06 7.20 -38.73
CA GLU A 307 -8.39 7.39 -38.11
C GLU A 307 -8.35 8.20 -36.82
N PHE A 308 -7.21 8.22 -36.13
CA PHE A 308 -7.03 9.03 -34.93
C PHE A 308 -7.09 10.53 -35.22
N GLY A 309 -6.95 10.99 -36.49
CA GLY A 309 -7.36 12.33 -36.89
C GLY A 309 -6.48 13.49 -36.40
N MET A 310 -5.19 13.26 -36.12
CA MET A 310 -4.30 14.30 -35.59
C MET A 310 -4.02 15.47 -36.54
N GLY A 311 -4.36 15.38 -37.84
CA GLY A 311 -4.14 16.46 -38.81
C GLY A 311 -4.89 17.76 -38.58
N ASN A 312 -5.79 17.83 -37.60
CA ASN A 312 -6.76 18.93 -37.46
C ASN A 312 -6.93 19.40 -36.00
N SER A 313 -5.94 19.23 -35.13
CA SER A 313 -6.06 19.71 -33.75
C SER A 313 -6.08 21.25 -33.72
N GLU A 314 -7.03 21.85 -32.98
CA GLU A 314 -7.16 23.31 -32.78
C GLU A 314 -5.94 23.95 -32.07
N PHE A 315 -4.91 23.16 -31.77
CA PHE A 315 -3.63 23.62 -31.25
C PHE A 315 -2.77 24.25 -32.37
N GLY A 316 -3.27 25.34 -32.96
CA GLY A 316 -2.42 26.42 -33.45
C GLY A 316 -1.90 26.36 -34.89
N THR A 317 -2.63 25.79 -35.86
CA THR A 317 -2.39 26.13 -37.28
C THR A 317 -3.68 26.48 -37.99
N GLU A 318 -3.82 27.75 -38.41
CA GLU A 318 -4.85 28.28 -39.32
C GLU A 318 -4.75 27.73 -40.76
N ALA A 319 -3.97 26.67 -41.00
CA ALA A 319 -3.87 26.04 -42.30
C ALA A 319 -5.16 25.26 -42.59
N LYS A 320 -6.16 25.96 -43.13
CA LYS A 320 -7.30 25.38 -43.84
C LYS A 320 -6.75 24.55 -45.00
N ILE A 321 -6.63 23.23 -44.82
CA ILE A 321 -6.49 22.32 -45.95
C ILE A 321 -7.86 22.27 -46.64
N PRO A 322 -8.00 22.77 -47.88
CA PRO A 322 -9.25 22.68 -48.61
C PRO A 322 -9.41 21.24 -49.14
N ASN A 323 -10.56 20.63 -48.89
CA ASN A 323 -11.04 19.38 -49.52
C ASN A 323 -10.61 18.02 -48.93
N SER A 324 -10.79 17.80 -47.61
CA SER A 324 -11.12 16.44 -47.14
C SER A 324 -12.48 16.46 -46.44
N ALA A 325 -13.43 15.71 -47.00
CA ALA A 325 -14.86 15.76 -46.66
C ALA A 325 -15.22 15.10 -45.31
N LEU A 326 -14.24 14.78 -44.45
CA LEU A 326 -14.49 14.19 -43.13
C LEU A 326 -13.54 14.78 -42.09
N ARG A 327 -13.88 15.98 -41.63
CA ARG A 327 -13.17 16.75 -40.61
C ARG A 327 -13.46 16.17 -39.22
N ILE A 328 -12.62 15.26 -38.73
CA ILE A 328 -12.80 14.62 -37.41
C ILE A 328 -11.66 15.00 -36.47
N PRO A 329 -11.93 15.66 -35.32
CA PRO A 329 -10.90 15.98 -34.33
C PRO A 329 -10.39 14.70 -33.64
N PRO A 330 -9.14 14.69 -33.17
CA PRO A 330 -8.60 13.52 -32.49
C PRO A 330 -9.40 13.17 -31.25
N SER A 331 -9.88 11.94 -31.19
CA SER A 331 -10.79 11.48 -30.14
C SER A 331 -10.51 10.04 -29.75
N PHE A 332 -9.90 9.86 -28.58
CA PHE A 332 -9.77 8.56 -27.94
C PHE A 332 -11.11 7.83 -27.86
N LYS A 333 -12.20 8.53 -27.51
CA LYS A 333 -13.54 7.92 -27.40
C LYS A 333 -14.02 7.31 -28.72
N ARG A 334 -13.77 7.98 -29.85
CA ARG A 334 -14.12 7.46 -31.18
C ARG A 334 -13.32 6.21 -31.50
N LEU A 335 -12.01 6.23 -31.26
CA LEU A 335 -11.14 5.08 -31.52
C LEU A 335 -11.47 3.90 -30.59
N HIS A 336 -11.76 4.15 -29.30
CA HIS A 336 -12.30 3.14 -28.38
C HIS A 336 -13.58 2.52 -28.93
N ARG A 337 -14.55 3.33 -29.35
CA ARG A 337 -15.81 2.83 -29.93
C ARG A 337 -15.53 1.98 -31.16
N LEU A 338 -14.74 2.48 -32.11
CA LEU A 338 -14.38 1.77 -33.34
C LEU A 338 -13.82 0.38 -33.03
N LEU A 339 -12.81 0.30 -32.16
CA LEU A 339 -12.20 -0.95 -31.73
C LEU A 339 -13.22 -1.86 -31.04
N MET A 340 -13.99 -1.36 -30.08
CA MET A 340 -14.93 -2.17 -29.29
C MET A 340 -16.17 -2.65 -30.08
N THR A 341 -16.53 -1.95 -31.16
CA THR A 341 -17.63 -2.36 -32.06
C THR A 341 -17.16 -3.23 -33.22
N SER A 342 -15.84 -3.41 -33.40
CA SER A 342 -15.29 -4.26 -34.45
C SER A 342 -15.72 -5.72 -34.29
N THR A 343 -15.70 -6.48 -35.39
CA THR A 343 -15.90 -7.93 -35.34
C THR A 343 -14.81 -8.58 -34.49
N VAL A 344 -13.55 -8.14 -34.64
CA VAL A 344 -12.39 -8.72 -33.95
C VAL A 344 -12.52 -8.64 -32.42
N TYR A 345 -13.00 -7.52 -31.87
CA TYR A 345 -13.19 -7.34 -30.42
C TYR A 345 -14.34 -8.19 -29.87
N ARG A 346 -15.38 -8.42 -30.68
CA ARG A 346 -16.59 -9.15 -30.28
C ARG A 346 -16.47 -10.67 -30.50
N GLN A 347 -15.32 -11.17 -30.94
CA GLN A 347 -15.08 -12.61 -31.09
C GLN A 347 -15.17 -13.35 -29.76
N SER A 348 -15.51 -14.64 -29.83
CA SER A 348 -15.40 -15.55 -28.69
C SER A 348 -13.93 -15.77 -28.31
N ALA A 349 -13.68 -16.03 -27.02
CA ALA A 349 -12.37 -16.47 -26.53
C ALA A 349 -12.18 -17.99 -26.58
N ALA A 350 -13.21 -18.74 -27.01
CA ALA A 350 -13.13 -20.19 -27.18
C ALA A 350 -12.01 -20.56 -28.15
N ARG A 351 -11.18 -21.52 -27.75
CA ARG A 351 -10.13 -22.05 -28.63
C ARG A 351 -10.74 -22.96 -29.69
N ARG A 352 -10.20 -22.86 -30.90
CA ARG A 352 -10.60 -23.62 -32.08
C ARG A 352 -9.37 -24.39 -32.56
N PRO A 353 -9.35 -25.74 -32.46
CA PRO A 353 -8.18 -26.54 -32.80
C PRO A 353 -7.61 -26.24 -34.19
N GLU A 354 -8.48 -26.00 -35.17
CA GLU A 354 -8.10 -25.67 -36.54
C GLU A 354 -7.32 -24.34 -36.64
N LEU A 355 -7.63 -23.35 -35.81
CA LEU A 355 -6.91 -22.08 -35.77
C LEU A 355 -5.65 -22.14 -34.92
N ASP A 356 -5.65 -22.98 -33.89
CA ASP A 356 -4.49 -23.17 -33.02
C ASP A 356 -3.32 -23.85 -33.74
N VAL A 357 -3.59 -24.62 -34.80
CA VAL A 357 -2.54 -25.18 -35.68
C VAL A 357 -1.88 -24.09 -36.53
N VAL A 358 -2.65 -23.11 -37.01
CA VAL A 358 -2.16 -22.04 -37.90
C VAL A 358 -1.47 -20.94 -37.09
N ASP A 359 -2.09 -20.52 -35.98
CA ASP A 359 -1.60 -19.45 -35.12
C ASP A 359 -1.83 -19.80 -33.64
N PRO A 360 -0.98 -20.67 -33.06
CA PRO A 360 -1.10 -21.09 -31.67
C PRO A 360 -1.02 -19.91 -30.70
N SER A 361 -0.31 -18.84 -31.09
CA SER A 361 -0.10 -17.63 -30.31
C SER A 361 -1.22 -16.59 -30.40
N ASN A 362 -2.20 -16.77 -31.29
CA ASN A 362 -3.27 -15.81 -31.58
C ASN A 362 -2.77 -14.41 -32.02
N GLN A 363 -1.64 -14.33 -32.75
CA GLN A 363 -1.13 -13.09 -33.34
C GLN A 363 -2.01 -12.55 -34.49
N LEU A 364 -2.65 -13.43 -35.24
CA LEU A 364 -3.58 -13.13 -36.34
C LEU A 364 -5.02 -12.96 -35.87
N LEU A 365 -5.26 -13.07 -34.55
CA LEU A 365 -6.52 -12.71 -33.89
C LEU A 365 -7.74 -13.50 -34.41
N GLY A 366 -7.57 -14.80 -34.63
CA GLY A 366 -8.66 -15.70 -34.97
C GLY A 366 -9.66 -15.95 -33.81
N ARG A 367 -9.41 -15.37 -32.63
CA ARG A 367 -10.29 -15.36 -31.46
C ARG A 367 -9.94 -14.18 -30.55
N MET A 368 -10.81 -13.89 -29.58
CA MET A 368 -10.49 -12.94 -28.51
C MET A 368 -9.52 -13.57 -27.50
N SER A 369 -8.53 -12.82 -27.05
CA SER A 369 -7.58 -13.29 -26.03
C SER A 369 -8.17 -13.14 -24.62
N VAL A 370 -8.04 -14.19 -23.79
CA VAL A 370 -8.33 -14.09 -22.36
C VAL A 370 -7.28 -13.17 -21.72
N ARG A 371 -7.74 -12.19 -20.95
CA ARG A 371 -6.87 -11.20 -20.31
C ARG A 371 -6.94 -11.33 -18.80
N ARG A 372 -5.77 -11.25 -18.17
CA ARG A 372 -5.67 -11.14 -16.72
C ARG A 372 -6.15 -9.75 -16.30
N LEU A 373 -6.88 -9.68 -15.19
CA LEU A 373 -7.25 -8.41 -14.59
C LEU A 373 -6.01 -7.73 -14.00
N GLU A 374 -5.85 -6.44 -14.28
CA GLU A 374 -4.83 -5.61 -13.66
C GLU A 374 -5.07 -5.46 -12.15
N ALA A 375 -4.02 -5.18 -11.39
CA ALA A 375 -4.06 -5.08 -9.93
C ALA A 375 -5.21 -4.21 -9.40
N GLU A 376 -5.33 -3.00 -9.93
CA GLU A 376 -6.35 -2.01 -9.53
C GLU A 376 -7.76 -2.51 -9.87
N VAL A 377 -7.93 -3.10 -11.06
CA VAL A 377 -9.22 -3.64 -11.51
C VAL A 377 -9.62 -4.85 -10.67
N MET A 378 -8.68 -5.74 -10.36
CA MET A 378 -8.91 -6.88 -9.49
C MET A 378 -9.39 -6.43 -8.11
N ARG A 379 -8.68 -5.49 -7.48
CA ARG A 379 -9.04 -4.95 -6.17
C ARG A 379 -10.43 -4.29 -6.20
N ASP A 380 -10.69 -3.43 -7.18
CA ASP A 380 -11.96 -2.72 -7.33
C ASP A 380 -13.12 -3.70 -7.61
N ARG A 381 -12.88 -4.80 -8.34
CA ARG A 381 -13.88 -5.86 -8.59
C ARG A 381 -14.22 -6.63 -7.32
N VAL A 382 -13.24 -6.91 -6.47
CA VAL A 382 -13.48 -7.54 -5.16
C VAL A 382 -14.37 -6.63 -4.29
N LEU A 383 -14.08 -5.33 -4.27
CA LEU A 383 -14.89 -4.34 -3.55
C LEU A 383 -16.31 -4.18 -4.12
N ALA A 384 -16.44 -4.18 -5.45
CA ALA A 384 -17.74 -4.09 -6.10
C ALA A 384 -18.59 -5.33 -5.80
N ALA A 385 -17.99 -6.53 -5.89
CA ALA A 385 -18.67 -7.79 -5.59
C ALA A 385 -19.15 -7.81 -4.13
N SER A 386 -18.30 -7.40 -3.19
CA SER A 386 -18.63 -7.36 -1.76
C SER A 386 -19.62 -6.25 -1.37
N GLY A 387 -19.96 -5.34 -2.29
CA GLY A 387 -20.79 -4.16 -2.01
C GLY A 387 -20.09 -3.10 -1.16
N SER A 388 -18.76 -3.19 -1.00
CA SER A 388 -17.98 -2.25 -0.18
C SER A 388 -17.32 -1.14 -1.00
N LEU A 389 -17.49 -1.10 -2.32
CA LEU A 389 -16.89 -0.08 -3.18
C LEU A 389 -17.60 1.27 -3.02
N SER A 390 -16.83 2.32 -2.71
CA SER A 390 -17.30 3.70 -2.78
C SER A 390 -17.12 4.28 -4.18
N ASN A 391 -18.20 4.82 -4.74
CA ASN A 391 -18.20 5.52 -6.03
C ASN A 391 -17.91 7.04 -5.90
N ALA A 392 -17.54 7.51 -4.70
CA ALA A 392 -17.22 8.91 -4.48
C ALA A 392 -16.05 9.34 -5.38
N MET A 393 -16.29 10.32 -6.24
CA MET A 393 -15.28 10.90 -7.12
C MET A 393 -14.55 12.05 -6.46
N PHE A 394 -13.32 12.30 -6.92
CA PHE A 394 -12.46 13.40 -6.47
C PHE A 394 -12.11 13.32 -4.97
N GLY A 395 -11.52 14.40 -4.45
CA GLY A 395 -11.03 14.50 -3.09
C GLY A 395 -9.62 13.95 -2.88
N LYS A 396 -9.13 14.07 -1.65
CA LYS A 396 -7.77 13.69 -1.28
C LYS A 396 -7.53 12.17 -1.50
N PRO A 397 -6.30 11.79 -1.87
CA PRO A 397 -5.95 10.38 -1.98
C PRO A 397 -6.01 9.71 -0.60
N VAL A 398 -6.39 8.43 -0.58
CA VAL A 398 -6.36 7.60 0.61
C VAL A 398 -4.93 7.20 0.91
N ALA A 399 -4.45 7.56 2.09
CA ALA A 399 -3.09 7.26 2.49
C ALA A 399 -2.84 5.74 2.59
N VAL A 400 -1.61 5.36 2.27
CA VAL A 400 -1.07 4.03 2.53
C VAL A 400 -0.11 4.08 3.72
N ALA A 401 -0.18 3.05 4.56
CA ALA A 401 0.62 2.91 5.77
C ALA A 401 1.09 1.46 5.92
N GLU A 402 2.19 1.26 6.63
CA GLU A 402 2.64 -0.07 7.02
C GLU A 402 1.82 -0.57 8.20
N ASP A 403 1.41 -1.83 8.15
CA ASP A 403 0.81 -2.53 9.27
C ASP A 403 1.88 -3.13 10.20
N PHE A 404 1.43 -3.84 11.25
CA PHE A 404 2.32 -4.43 12.26
C PHE A 404 3.20 -5.58 11.73
N VAL A 405 2.91 -6.14 10.54
CA VAL A 405 3.72 -7.15 9.87
C VAL A 405 4.56 -6.57 8.73
N GLY A 406 4.57 -5.23 8.56
CA GLY A 406 5.34 -4.52 7.55
C GLY A 406 4.71 -4.53 6.15
N GLN A 407 3.45 -4.95 6.00
CA GLN A 407 2.73 -4.81 4.73
C GLN A 407 2.21 -3.39 4.56
N VAL A 408 2.34 -2.85 3.36
CA VAL A 408 1.78 -1.54 3.01
C VAL A 408 0.32 -1.73 2.62
N ILE A 409 -0.58 -1.25 3.47
CA ILE A 409 -2.03 -1.37 3.32
C ILE A 409 -2.68 -0.01 3.09
N VAL A 410 -3.93 -0.05 2.61
CA VAL A 410 -4.76 1.15 2.41
C VAL A 410 -5.60 1.41 3.65
N ASN A 411 -5.52 2.62 4.23
CA ASN A 411 -6.23 2.99 5.45
C ASN A 411 -7.76 2.90 5.29
N ASP A 412 -8.29 3.34 4.14
CA ASP A 412 -9.69 3.15 3.74
C ASP A 412 -9.80 2.09 2.63
N THR A 413 -10.29 0.92 2.99
CA THR A 413 -10.41 -0.21 2.07
C THR A 413 -11.53 -0.07 1.04
N SER A 414 -12.42 0.94 1.15
CA SER A 414 -13.62 1.06 0.31
C SER A 414 -13.43 1.88 -0.96
N ARG A 415 -12.47 2.81 -0.97
CA ARG A 415 -12.24 3.72 -2.11
C ARG A 415 -11.64 2.96 -3.29
N ARG A 416 -12.06 3.37 -4.50
CA ARG A 416 -11.49 2.89 -5.76
C ARG A 416 -9.97 3.06 -5.77
N SER A 417 -9.29 2.09 -6.37
CA SER A 417 -7.82 2.02 -6.43
C SER A 417 -7.18 3.26 -7.07
N VAL A 418 -7.89 3.94 -7.97
CA VAL A 418 -7.45 5.22 -8.59
C VAL A 418 -7.26 6.36 -7.58
N TYR A 419 -7.91 6.29 -6.42
CA TYR A 419 -7.78 7.27 -5.33
C TYR A 419 -6.83 6.82 -4.22
N VAL A 420 -6.15 5.68 -4.39
CA VAL A 420 -5.15 5.22 -3.42
C VAL A 420 -3.84 5.97 -3.67
N GLN A 421 -3.24 6.47 -2.59
CA GLN A 421 -1.97 7.17 -2.64
C GLN A 421 -0.86 6.24 -3.16
N GLN A 422 -0.16 6.67 -4.21
CA GLN A 422 0.97 5.95 -4.77
C GLN A 422 2.28 6.49 -4.17
N LYS A 423 3.02 5.66 -3.44
CA LYS A 423 4.36 5.99 -2.91
C LYS A 423 5.40 5.07 -3.54
N ARG A 424 6.43 5.64 -4.17
CA ARG A 424 7.54 4.86 -4.77
C ARG A 424 8.25 3.97 -3.74
N SER A 425 8.48 4.51 -2.55
CA SER A 425 9.16 3.81 -1.44
C SER A 425 8.26 2.82 -0.71
N LYS A 426 6.93 2.97 -0.81
CA LYS A 426 5.93 2.16 -0.10
C LYS A 426 4.79 1.77 -1.05
N PRO A 427 5.04 0.92 -2.06
CA PRO A 427 4.00 0.41 -2.94
C PRO A 427 3.04 -0.50 -2.15
N GLU A 428 1.74 -0.37 -2.41
CA GLU A 428 0.71 -1.18 -1.73
C GLU A 428 0.91 -2.67 -2.01
N THR A 429 0.87 -3.49 -0.96
CA THR A 429 1.35 -4.87 -0.99
C THR A 429 0.51 -5.77 -1.90
N LEU A 430 -0.82 -5.65 -1.88
CA LEU A 430 -1.70 -6.45 -2.72
C LEU A 430 -1.51 -6.08 -4.19
N MET A 431 -1.56 -4.79 -4.52
CA MET A 431 -1.42 -4.31 -5.89
C MET A 431 -0.05 -4.68 -6.47
N ARG A 432 1.03 -4.52 -5.70
CA ARG A 432 2.38 -4.95 -6.09
C ARG A 432 2.45 -6.45 -6.35
N ALA A 433 1.81 -7.28 -5.52
CA ALA A 433 1.78 -8.72 -5.74
C ALA A 433 1.09 -9.09 -7.07
N PHE A 434 0.17 -8.25 -7.56
CA PHE A 434 -0.57 -8.42 -8.81
C PHE A 434 -0.01 -7.57 -9.96
N ASP A 435 1.31 -7.35 -9.97
CA ASP A 435 2.04 -6.71 -11.07
C ASP A 435 1.63 -5.25 -11.32
N ALA A 436 1.14 -4.54 -10.30
CA ALA A 436 0.98 -3.08 -10.42
C ALA A 436 2.31 -2.45 -10.83
N PRO A 437 2.29 -1.48 -11.78
CA PRO A 437 3.51 -0.91 -12.31
C PRO A 437 4.31 -0.21 -11.21
N VAL A 438 5.59 -0.53 -11.12
CA VAL A 438 6.51 0.22 -10.27
C VAL A 438 6.78 1.56 -10.96
N MET A 439 6.72 2.64 -10.20
CA MET A 439 6.94 4.01 -10.71
C MET A 439 8.43 4.28 -10.95
N GLU A 440 9.07 3.50 -11.83
CA GLU A 440 10.44 3.69 -12.33
C GLU A 440 10.48 4.86 -13.34
N CYS A 441 11.24 4.70 -14.43
CA CYS A 441 11.32 5.68 -15.51
C CYS A 441 10.14 5.58 -16.48
N ASN A 442 9.82 4.40 -17.02
CA ASN A 442 8.65 4.20 -17.89
C ASN A 442 8.10 2.77 -17.76
N CYS A 443 6.80 2.58 -18.03
CA CYS A 443 6.15 1.27 -18.11
C CYS A 443 5.33 1.19 -19.40
N ASP A 444 5.96 0.76 -20.50
CA ASP A 444 5.30 0.63 -21.81
C ASP A 444 4.36 -0.56 -21.89
N LYS A 445 4.62 -1.60 -21.08
CA LYS A 445 3.82 -2.81 -20.97
C LYS A 445 3.90 -3.35 -19.55
N ARG A 446 2.74 -3.57 -18.93
CA ARG A 446 2.67 -4.20 -17.61
C ARG A 446 3.05 -5.69 -17.74
N PRO A 447 3.96 -6.22 -16.90
CA PRO A 447 4.15 -7.66 -16.83
C PRO A 447 2.88 -8.32 -16.28
N ALA A 448 2.65 -9.57 -16.66
CA ALA A 448 1.57 -10.38 -16.11
C ALA A 448 2.17 -11.69 -15.63
N SER A 449 2.30 -11.85 -14.31
CA SER A 449 2.85 -13.05 -13.69
C SER A 449 1.73 -13.94 -13.19
N THR A 450 1.92 -15.26 -13.20
CA THR A 450 1.01 -16.22 -12.57
C THR A 450 1.80 -17.09 -11.62
N VAL A 451 1.82 -16.69 -10.35
CA VAL A 451 2.63 -17.33 -9.31
C VAL A 451 1.77 -17.77 -8.13
N ALA A 452 2.17 -18.85 -7.46
CA ALA A 452 1.40 -19.41 -6.34
C ALA A 452 1.17 -18.41 -5.19
N THR A 453 2.11 -17.49 -4.97
CA THR A 453 2.02 -16.45 -3.93
C THR A 453 0.84 -15.49 -4.16
N GLN A 454 0.48 -15.19 -5.41
CA GLN A 454 -0.70 -14.38 -5.73
C GLN A 454 -2.00 -15.11 -5.36
N SER A 455 -2.09 -16.41 -5.65
CA SER A 455 -3.25 -17.22 -5.25
C SER A 455 -3.36 -17.29 -3.73
N LEU A 456 -2.23 -17.52 -3.03
CA LEU A 456 -2.20 -17.52 -1.56
C LEU A 456 -2.60 -16.17 -0.97
N MET A 457 -2.21 -15.05 -1.61
CA MET A 457 -2.63 -13.70 -1.22
C MET A 457 -4.15 -13.51 -1.33
N LEU A 458 -4.77 -14.00 -2.41
CA LEU A 458 -6.23 -13.96 -2.54
C LEU A 458 -6.94 -14.87 -1.53
N MET A 459 -6.32 -15.94 -1.07
CA MET A 459 -6.94 -16.81 -0.07
C MET A 459 -6.79 -16.29 1.36
N ASN A 460 -5.68 -15.63 1.68
CA ASN A 460 -5.28 -15.39 3.08
C ASN A 460 -5.08 -13.92 3.47
N SER A 461 -5.06 -12.97 2.52
CA SER A 461 -4.88 -11.57 2.89
C SER A 461 -6.03 -11.04 3.73
N GLU A 462 -5.73 -10.15 4.68
CA GLU A 462 -6.75 -9.52 5.52
C GLU A 462 -7.80 -8.80 4.66
N PHE A 463 -7.35 -8.12 3.60
CA PHE A 463 -8.22 -7.49 2.62
C PHE A 463 -9.22 -8.50 2.04
N THR A 464 -8.76 -9.59 1.44
CA THR A 464 -9.68 -10.54 0.80
C THR A 464 -10.60 -11.22 1.80
N LEU A 465 -10.09 -11.60 2.99
CA LEU A 465 -10.92 -12.19 4.05
C LEU A 465 -12.01 -11.23 4.53
N LYS A 466 -11.70 -9.94 4.68
CA LYS A 466 -12.68 -8.91 5.04
C LYS A 466 -13.74 -8.75 3.96
N GLN A 467 -13.35 -8.75 2.68
CA GLN A 467 -14.29 -8.63 1.55
C GLN A 467 -15.13 -9.88 1.35
N ALA A 468 -14.59 -11.08 1.57
CA ALA A 468 -15.34 -12.32 1.60
C ALA A 468 -16.41 -12.30 2.69
N GLY A 469 -16.06 -11.80 3.89
CA GLY A 469 -17.02 -11.59 4.98
C GLY A 469 -18.11 -10.56 4.65
N SER A 470 -17.75 -9.44 4.00
CA SER A 470 -18.72 -8.45 3.50
C SER A 470 -19.66 -9.05 2.45
N LEU A 471 -19.14 -9.82 1.49
CA LEU A 471 -19.93 -10.52 0.48
C LEU A 471 -20.89 -11.53 1.13
N ALA A 472 -20.42 -12.32 2.09
CA ALA A 472 -21.25 -13.26 2.82
C ALA A 472 -22.40 -12.57 3.59
N ALA A 473 -22.12 -11.41 4.20
CA ALA A 473 -23.14 -10.61 4.86
C ALA A 473 -24.19 -10.08 3.87
N ARG A 474 -23.74 -9.56 2.71
CA ARG A 474 -24.60 -9.09 1.63
C ARG A 474 -25.50 -10.20 1.09
N VAL A 475 -24.93 -11.37 0.76
CA VAL A 475 -25.70 -12.51 0.25
C VAL A 475 -26.76 -12.97 1.26
N ARG A 476 -26.44 -13.00 2.57
CA ARG A 476 -27.44 -13.29 3.61
C ARG A 476 -28.62 -12.31 3.58
N GLN A 477 -28.34 -11.01 3.47
CA GLN A 477 -29.38 -9.98 3.41
C GLN A 477 -30.23 -10.11 2.14
N GLU A 478 -29.59 -10.31 0.99
CA GLU A 478 -30.28 -10.47 -0.30
C GLU A 478 -31.13 -11.75 -0.33
N ALA A 479 -30.64 -12.86 0.23
CA ALA A 479 -31.39 -14.13 0.32
C ALA A 479 -32.66 -14.01 1.16
N VAL A 480 -32.62 -13.29 2.29
CA VAL A 480 -33.82 -12.99 3.10
C VAL A 480 -34.82 -12.16 2.29
N ALA A 481 -34.34 -11.14 1.55
CA ALA A 481 -35.20 -10.30 0.72
C ALA A 481 -35.87 -11.09 -0.42
N VAL A 482 -35.17 -12.01 -1.06
CA VAL A 482 -35.73 -12.92 -2.08
C VAL A 482 -36.77 -13.84 -1.46
N SER A 483 -36.49 -14.45 -0.31
CA SER A 483 -37.45 -15.33 0.37
C SER A 483 -38.73 -14.58 0.78
N LEU A 484 -38.62 -13.33 1.23
CA LEU A 484 -39.78 -12.48 1.54
C LEU A 484 -40.57 -12.10 0.28
N ARG A 485 -39.89 -11.79 -0.84
CA ARG A 485 -40.56 -11.50 -2.12
C ARG A 485 -41.30 -12.72 -2.65
N ASP A 486 -40.69 -13.90 -2.61
CA ASP A 486 -41.32 -15.15 -3.03
C ASP A 486 -42.55 -15.45 -2.16
N LYS A 487 -42.45 -15.30 -0.83
CA LYS A 487 -43.61 -15.46 0.08
C LYS A 487 -44.72 -14.45 -0.19
N ASN A 488 -44.38 -13.19 -0.47
CA ASN A 488 -45.37 -12.16 -0.77
C ASN A 488 -45.99 -12.35 -2.16
N ALA A 489 -45.25 -12.87 -3.13
CA ALA A 489 -45.76 -13.22 -4.46
C ALA A 489 -46.68 -14.46 -4.39
N GLU A 490 -46.30 -15.47 -3.60
CA GLU A 490 -47.15 -16.64 -3.30
C GLU A 490 -48.42 -16.25 -2.54
N SER A 491 -48.39 -15.23 -1.66
CA SER A 491 -49.58 -14.73 -0.98
C SER A 491 -50.45 -13.79 -1.82
N ALA A 492 -49.88 -13.14 -2.84
CA ALA A 492 -50.57 -12.16 -3.67
C ALA A 492 -51.21 -12.77 -4.93
N ASN A 493 -50.61 -13.82 -5.49
CA ASN A 493 -51.14 -14.52 -6.66
C ASN A 493 -51.48 -15.98 -6.29
N GLY A 494 -52.71 -16.18 -5.84
CA GLY A 494 -53.38 -17.44 -6.12
C GLY A 494 -53.52 -17.56 -7.64
N VAL A 495 -52.95 -18.63 -8.21
CA VAL A 495 -52.95 -19.00 -9.63
C VAL A 495 -51.73 -18.53 -10.45
N ASP A 496 -51.16 -19.54 -11.09
CA ASP A 496 -50.06 -19.56 -12.05
C ASP A 496 -50.13 -18.45 -13.11
N SER A 497 -49.28 -17.42 -12.99
CA SER A 497 -48.82 -16.69 -14.16
C SER A 497 -47.62 -15.78 -13.84
N HIS A 498 -46.39 -16.26 -14.08
CA HIS A 498 -45.41 -15.55 -14.90
C HIS A 498 -44.16 -16.38 -15.24
N PRO A 499 -43.51 -16.09 -16.38
CA PRO A 499 -42.70 -17.06 -17.11
C PRO A 499 -41.22 -17.07 -16.71
N ALA A 500 -40.62 -18.26 -16.83
CA ALA A 500 -39.17 -18.53 -16.85
C ALA A 500 -38.36 -18.33 -15.56
N SER A 501 -38.94 -18.56 -14.38
CA SER A 501 -38.12 -18.90 -13.21
C SER A 501 -37.82 -20.40 -13.22
N LEU A 502 -36.53 -20.75 -13.10
CA LEU A 502 -36.00 -22.10 -12.83
C LEU A 502 -37.01 -22.99 -12.09
N SER A 503 -37.18 -24.24 -12.57
CA SER A 503 -38.09 -25.20 -11.95
C SER A 503 -37.83 -25.30 -10.44
N ARG A 504 -38.87 -25.57 -9.64
CA ARG A 504 -38.75 -25.68 -8.17
C ARG A 504 -37.69 -26.72 -7.75
N SER A 505 -37.40 -27.70 -8.61
CA SER A 505 -36.35 -28.72 -8.47
C SER A 505 -34.93 -28.25 -8.80
N ASP A 506 -34.76 -27.20 -9.61
CA ASP A 506 -33.44 -26.63 -9.96
C ASP A 506 -32.98 -25.54 -8.98
N ARG A 507 -33.89 -25.07 -8.12
CA ARG A 507 -33.54 -24.20 -6.99
C ARG A 507 -32.81 -25.05 -5.96
N ALA A 508 -31.49 -25.16 -6.10
CA ALA A 508 -30.65 -25.58 -4.99
C ALA A 508 -31.07 -24.73 -3.78
N THR A 509 -31.56 -25.37 -2.71
CA THR A 509 -31.87 -24.71 -1.44
C THR A 509 -30.55 -24.27 -0.83
N PHE A 510 -30.05 -23.15 -1.31
CA PHE A 510 -28.88 -22.50 -0.77
C PHE A 510 -29.27 -21.99 0.62
N ASP A 511 -28.73 -22.61 1.67
CA ASP A 511 -28.88 -22.13 3.04
C ASP A 511 -27.82 -21.04 3.29
N PRO A 512 -28.20 -19.75 3.31
CA PRO A 512 -27.25 -18.66 3.50
C PRO A 512 -26.66 -18.63 4.92
N SER A 513 -27.18 -19.43 5.86
CA SER A 513 -26.58 -19.60 7.20
C SER A 513 -25.26 -20.38 7.16
N LEU A 514 -25.01 -21.15 6.09
CA LEU A 514 -23.75 -21.85 5.86
C LEU A 514 -22.60 -20.92 5.45
N LEU A 515 -22.90 -19.67 5.08
CA LEU A 515 -21.87 -18.70 4.73
C LEU A 515 -21.07 -18.23 5.95
N PRO A 516 -19.72 -18.09 5.83
CA PRO A 516 -18.88 -17.69 6.95
C PRO A 516 -19.30 -16.33 7.53
N LEU A 517 -19.16 -16.19 8.85
CA LEU A 517 -19.32 -14.89 9.52
C LEU A 517 -18.14 -13.98 9.12
N ARG A 518 -18.37 -12.66 9.09
CA ARG A 518 -17.32 -11.68 8.82
C ARG A 518 -16.20 -11.85 9.86
N PRO A 519 -14.90 -11.85 9.47
CA PRO A 519 -13.78 -12.07 10.40
C PRO A 519 -13.62 -11.08 11.56
N SER A 520 -14.46 -10.05 11.70
CA SER A 520 -14.17 -8.87 12.53
C SER A 520 -14.61 -8.91 14.00
N ASP A 521 -15.08 -10.04 14.55
CA ASP A 521 -15.41 -10.10 16.00
C ASP A 521 -15.05 -11.45 16.65
N LEU A 522 -14.02 -12.12 16.13
CA LEU A 522 -13.46 -13.28 16.83
C LEU A 522 -12.89 -12.87 18.17
N TRP A 523 -12.08 -11.81 18.20
CA TRP A 523 -11.50 -11.27 19.43
C TRP A 523 -11.95 -9.82 19.64
N GLN A 524 -12.38 -9.52 20.86
CA GLN A 524 -12.71 -8.18 21.33
C GLN A 524 -11.90 -7.92 22.60
N ILE A 525 -11.31 -6.73 22.71
CA ILE A 525 -10.51 -6.32 23.86
C ILE A 525 -11.21 -5.11 24.47
N GLY A 526 -11.42 -5.15 25.78
CA GLY A 526 -12.17 -4.14 26.49
C GLY A 526 -12.03 -4.26 27.99
N TYR A 527 -12.97 -3.65 28.70
CA TYR A 527 -13.07 -3.72 30.16
C TYR A 527 -14.52 -3.97 30.58
N GLY A 528 -14.72 -4.38 31.83
CA GLY A 528 -16.05 -4.52 32.39
C GLY A 528 -16.10 -5.25 33.73
N GLU A 529 -17.30 -5.32 34.29
CA GLU A 529 -17.54 -5.88 35.61
C GLU A 529 -17.77 -7.40 35.56
N PHE A 530 -17.16 -8.13 36.50
CA PHE A 530 -17.47 -9.53 36.75
C PHE A 530 -18.45 -9.66 37.92
N ASP A 531 -19.59 -10.31 37.69
CA ASP A 531 -20.54 -10.62 38.75
C ASP A 531 -20.19 -11.97 39.38
N GLU A 532 -19.76 -11.94 40.65
CA GLU A 532 -19.39 -13.15 41.39
C GLU A 532 -20.58 -14.07 41.67
N SER A 533 -21.78 -13.51 41.90
CA SER A 533 -22.98 -14.27 42.23
C SER A 533 -23.49 -15.06 41.02
N MET A 534 -23.53 -14.41 39.86
CA MET A 534 -23.99 -14.98 38.60
C MET A 534 -22.87 -15.68 37.82
N LYS A 535 -21.63 -15.59 38.31
CA LYS A 535 -20.41 -16.12 37.69
C LYS A 535 -20.27 -15.71 36.22
N ARG A 536 -20.74 -14.51 35.84
CA ARG A 536 -20.76 -14.01 34.45
C ARG A 536 -20.28 -12.56 34.36
N THR A 537 -19.77 -12.17 33.19
CA THR A 537 -19.48 -10.78 32.88
C THR A 537 -20.79 -9.98 32.82
N LYS A 538 -20.93 -8.96 33.66
CA LYS A 538 -22.12 -8.11 33.77
C LYS A 538 -22.15 -7.02 32.70
N SER A 539 -21.00 -6.44 32.39
CA SER A 539 -20.84 -5.41 31.35
C SER A 539 -19.57 -5.65 30.53
N PHE A 540 -19.55 -5.16 29.30
CA PHE A 540 -18.34 -5.16 28.48
C PHE A 540 -18.35 -3.97 27.54
N THR A 541 -17.30 -3.16 27.63
CA THR A 541 -17.07 -1.99 26.80
C THR A 541 -15.73 -2.16 26.10
N LYS A 542 -15.69 -2.00 24.76
CA LYS A 542 -14.44 -2.10 23.99
C LYS A 542 -13.50 -0.96 24.38
N PHE A 543 -12.20 -1.24 24.44
CA PHE A 543 -11.21 -0.15 24.46
C PHE A 543 -11.30 0.62 23.15
N THR A 544 -11.13 1.93 23.24
CA THR A 544 -11.33 2.87 22.12
C THR A 544 -10.00 3.35 21.55
N HIS A 545 -8.88 3.13 22.25
CA HIS A 545 -7.57 3.63 21.84
C HIS A 545 -6.51 2.53 21.79
N TRP A 546 -5.74 2.50 20.70
CA TRP A 546 -4.57 1.64 20.50
C TRP A 546 -3.33 2.51 20.30
N THR A 547 -2.30 2.31 21.13
CA THR A 547 -1.08 3.12 21.13
C THR A 547 0.03 2.59 20.20
N GLY A 548 -0.22 1.49 19.50
CA GLY A 548 0.82 0.73 18.77
C GLY A 548 1.33 -0.48 19.55
N SER A 549 1.23 -0.49 20.88
CA SER A 549 1.64 -1.61 21.74
C SER A 549 0.59 -2.00 22.80
N GLN A 550 -0.39 -1.14 23.08
CA GLN A 550 -1.34 -1.28 24.17
C GLN A 550 -2.75 -0.78 23.83
N TRP A 551 -3.76 -1.53 24.26
CA TRP A 551 -5.18 -1.13 24.25
C TRP A 551 -5.53 -0.45 25.57
N GLN A 552 -6.19 0.72 25.50
CA GLN A 552 -6.54 1.55 26.66
C GLN A 552 -7.79 2.44 26.39
N GLY A 553 -8.30 3.10 27.42
CA GLY A 553 -9.55 3.89 27.38
C GLY A 553 -9.46 5.21 26.61
N GLY A 554 -8.28 5.80 26.52
CA GLY A 554 -8.05 7.11 25.91
C GLY A 554 -6.59 7.29 25.48
N PRO A 555 -6.19 8.48 25.00
CA PRO A 555 -4.83 8.73 24.50
C PRO A 555 -3.75 8.70 25.59
N VAL A 556 -4.14 8.78 26.87
CA VAL A 556 -3.24 8.80 28.04
C VAL A 556 -3.67 7.75 29.07
N VAL A 557 -2.71 7.29 29.87
CA VAL A 557 -2.95 6.41 31.03
C VAL A 557 -2.33 7.10 32.27
N PRO A 558 -3.06 7.21 33.40
CA PRO A 558 -4.42 6.71 33.63
C PRO A 558 -5.47 7.47 32.81
N ASP A 559 -6.44 6.72 32.28
CA ASP A 559 -7.61 7.29 31.62
C ASP A 559 -8.55 7.91 32.66
N PRO A 560 -9.14 9.09 32.42
CA PRO A 560 -10.01 9.75 33.41
C PRO A 560 -11.24 8.93 33.84
N ALA A 561 -11.74 8.02 32.99
CA ALA A 561 -12.93 7.22 33.27
C ALA A 561 -12.57 5.83 33.80
N ILE A 562 -11.51 5.19 33.29
CA ILE A 562 -11.20 3.77 33.59
C ILE A 562 -9.84 3.54 34.27
N GLY A 563 -9.14 4.63 34.61
CA GLY A 563 -7.88 4.60 35.35
C GLY A 563 -6.76 3.86 34.62
N PHE A 564 -6.05 3.00 35.35
CA PHE A 564 -4.94 2.21 34.81
C PHE A 564 -5.40 0.94 34.05
N SER A 565 -6.65 0.83 33.61
CA SER A 565 -7.10 -0.36 32.89
C SER A 565 -6.56 -0.38 31.46
N PHE A 566 -5.71 -1.37 31.15
CA PHE A 566 -5.15 -1.55 29.82
C PHE A 566 -4.74 -3.01 29.55
N LEU A 567 -4.55 -3.35 28.27
CA LEU A 567 -4.05 -4.65 27.83
C LEU A 567 -2.98 -4.50 26.73
N ASN A 568 -1.85 -5.18 26.89
CA ASN A 568 -0.80 -5.31 25.89
C ASN A 568 -0.40 -6.77 25.67
N ALA A 569 0.66 -7.00 24.88
CA ALA A 569 1.15 -8.34 24.54
C ALA A 569 1.74 -9.11 25.74
N ALA A 570 2.40 -8.40 26.66
CA ALA A 570 3.06 -8.99 27.83
C ALA A 570 2.12 -9.19 29.04
N GLY A 571 0.96 -8.54 29.04
CA GLY A 571 0.02 -8.56 30.15
C GLY A 571 -0.88 -7.33 30.13
N GLY A 572 -1.70 -7.15 31.15
CA GLY A 572 -2.50 -5.93 31.32
C GLY A 572 -2.41 -5.46 32.75
N HIS A 573 -2.93 -4.26 33.01
CA HIS A 573 -3.11 -3.77 34.36
C HIS A 573 -4.60 -3.84 34.72
N THR A 574 -4.90 -4.35 35.92
CA THR A 574 -6.25 -4.76 36.34
C THR A 574 -7.25 -3.62 36.52
N GLY A 575 -6.86 -2.38 36.22
CA GLY A 575 -7.60 -1.17 36.60
C GLY A 575 -7.54 -0.92 38.12
N ASN A 576 -8.28 0.09 38.57
CA ASN A 576 -8.34 0.49 39.98
C ASN A 576 -9.50 -0.19 40.74
N ASP A 577 -10.40 -0.86 40.03
CA ASP A 577 -11.60 -1.48 40.59
C ASP A 577 -12.09 -2.69 39.76
N GLN A 578 -13.09 -3.39 40.28
CA GLN A 578 -13.68 -4.57 39.64
C GLN A 578 -14.57 -4.24 38.44
N GLN A 579 -15.05 -3.00 38.29
CA GLN A 579 -15.91 -2.58 37.17
C GLN A 579 -15.10 -2.32 35.90
N HIS A 580 -13.82 -1.99 36.05
CA HIS A 580 -12.89 -1.66 34.97
C HIS A 580 -11.85 -2.75 34.73
N SER A 581 -12.14 -3.99 35.09
CA SER A 581 -11.22 -5.11 34.86
C SER A 581 -11.01 -5.35 33.36
N PRO A 582 -9.75 -5.51 32.89
CA PRO A 582 -9.47 -5.78 31.48
C PRO A 582 -9.97 -7.17 31.05
N ILE A 583 -10.63 -7.23 29.90
CA ILE A 583 -11.28 -8.43 29.36
C ILE A 583 -10.76 -8.71 27.93
N ARG A 584 -10.22 -9.93 27.75
CA ARG A 584 -10.04 -10.54 26.42
C ARG A 584 -11.24 -11.43 26.13
N ARG A 585 -12.09 -11.02 25.18
CA ARG A 585 -13.29 -11.75 24.79
C ARG A 585 -13.08 -12.43 23.45
N TRP A 586 -13.30 -13.74 23.41
CA TRP A 586 -13.32 -14.50 22.17
C TRP A 586 -14.73 -15.02 21.86
N THR A 587 -15.19 -14.81 20.63
CA THR A 587 -16.45 -15.37 20.11
C THR A 587 -16.12 -16.53 19.18
N ALA A 588 -16.43 -17.75 19.61
CA ALA A 588 -16.19 -18.94 18.81
C ALA A 588 -17.05 -18.91 17.52
N PRO A 589 -16.43 -19.01 16.32
CA PRO A 589 -17.17 -18.98 15.06
C PRO A 589 -17.87 -20.31 14.75
N VAL A 590 -17.37 -21.40 15.33
CA VAL A 590 -17.87 -22.77 15.22
C VAL A 590 -17.67 -23.51 16.54
N GLY A 591 -18.40 -24.60 16.76
CA GLY A 591 -18.13 -25.51 17.89
C GLY A 591 -16.74 -26.15 17.76
N GLY A 592 -16.08 -26.43 18.89
CA GLY A 592 -14.72 -26.96 18.89
C GLY A 592 -14.11 -27.14 20.28
N THR A 593 -12.85 -27.55 20.33
CA THR A 593 -12.06 -27.65 21.57
C THR A 593 -11.02 -26.54 21.59
N VAL A 594 -10.90 -25.82 22.71
CA VAL A 594 -9.89 -24.76 22.87
C VAL A 594 -9.02 -25.06 24.09
N SER A 595 -7.72 -24.83 23.92
CA SER A 595 -6.72 -24.89 24.99
C SER A 595 -6.16 -23.48 25.22
N ILE A 596 -6.24 -22.99 26.45
CA ILE A 596 -5.67 -21.70 26.86
C ILE A 596 -4.51 -22.00 27.80
N THR A 597 -3.32 -21.51 27.47
CA THR A 597 -2.10 -21.62 28.28
C THR A 597 -1.49 -20.25 28.48
N GLY A 598 -1.06 -19.93 29.69
CA GLY A 598 -0.37 -18.68 29.98
C GLY A 598 0.24 -18.66 31.37
N SER A 599 1.03 -17.63 31.65
CA SER A 599 1.66 -17.42 32.95
C SER A 599 1.02 -16.21 33.63
N LEU A 600 0.77 -16.30 34.94
CA LEU A 600 0.26 -15.18 35.74
C LEU A 600 1.35 -14.73 36.70
N HIS A 601 1.68 -13.43 36.67
CA HIS A 601 2.73 -12.85 37.49
C HIS A 601 2.23 -11.58 38.19
N HIS A 602 2.58 -11.40 39.45
CA HIS A 602 2.33 -10.18 40.22
C HIS A 602 3.69 -9.60 40.66
N PRO A 603 4.25 -8.63 39.91
CA PRO A 603 5.60 -8.12 40.15
C PRO A 603 5.71 -7.10 41.30
N SER A 604 4.58 -6.56 41.79
CA SER A 604 4.58 -5.54 42.84
C SER A 604 4.54 -6.19 44.22
N GLU A 605 5.36 -5.70 45.16
CA GLU A 605 5.29 -6.11 46.57
C GLU A 605 4.11 -5.46 47.31
N ASN A 606 3.53 -4.39 46.74
CA ASN A 606 2.53 -3.54 47.39
C ASN A 606 1.08 -3.80 46.91
N GLY A 607 0.74 -5.02 46.49
CA GLY A 607 -0.59 -5.34 45.97
C GLY A 607 -1.14 -6.69 46.45
N ASP A 608 -2.47 -6.80 46.52
CA ASP A 608 -3.20 -8.00 46.95
C ASP A 608 -3.20 -9.15 45.91
N GLY A 609 -2.33 -9.07 44.90
CA GLY A 609 -2.19 -10.05 43.83
C GLY A 609 -3.03 -9.76 42.58
N VAL A 610 -3.00 -10.70 41.62
CA VAL A 610 -3.79 -10.62 40.38
C VAL A 610 -4.83 -11.73 40.36
N ARG A 611 -6.10 -11.37 40.11
CA ARG A 611 -7.21 -12.33 39.97
C ARG A 611 -7.55 -12.54 38.49
N LEU A 612 -7.50 -13.80 38.04
CA LEU A 612 -7.83 -14.17 36.66
C LEU A 612 -9.11 -15.01 36.60
N HIS A 613 -10.08 -14.58 35.79
CA HIS A 613 -11.31 -15.33 35.55
C HIS A 613 -11.42 -15.80 34.09
N HIS A 614 -11.60 -17.10 33.88
CA HIS A 614 -11.95 -17.68 32.57
C HIS A 614 -13.41 -18.13 32.58
N ARG A 615 -14.25 -17.58 31.70
CA ARG A 615 -15.69 -17.85 31.66
C ARG A 615 -16.24 -17.94 30.24
N LEU A 616 -17.32 -18.70 30.11
CA LEU A 616 -18.12 -18.88 28.91
C LEU A 616 -19.47 -18.21 29.15
N SER A 617 -19.84 -17.24 28.32
CA SER A 617 -21.05 -16.42 28.52
C SER A 617 -22.34 -17.07 27.97
N ARG A 618 -22.26 -18.27 27.38
CA ARG A 618 -23.39 -19.02 26.79
C ARG A 618 -23.39 -20.49 27.24
N VAL A 619 -24.57 -21.12 27.15
CA VAL A 619 -25.03 -22.43 27.68
C VAL A 619 -24.25 -23.68 27.18
N GLY A 620 -22.96 -23.57 26.87
CA GLY A 620 -22.13 -24.71 26.48
C GLY A 620 -21.70 -25.52 27.71
N HIS A 621 -21.91 -26.84 27.68
CA HIS A 621 -21.45 -27.74 28.74
C HIS A 621 -19.92 -27.89 28.72
N VAL A 622 -19.25 -27.45 29.80
CA VAL A 622 -17.84 -27.76 30.06
C VAL A 622 -17.77 -29.20 30.59
N ARG A 623 -17.24 -30.13 29.78
CA ARG A 623 -17.16 -31.55 30.16
C ARG A 623 -16.00 -31.92 31.08
N PHE A 624 -14.94 -31.10 31.16
CA PHE A 624 -13.77 -31.39 32.02
C PHE A 624 -12.97 -30.12 32.33
N VAL A 625 -12.45 -30.00 33.55
CA VAL A 625 -11.44 -29.00 33.94
C VAL A 625 -10.31 -29.76 34.63
N ARG A 626 -9.10 -29.70 34.08
CA ARG A 626 -7.89 -30.21 34.74
C ARG A 626 -6.96 -29.04 35.00
N VAL A 627 -6.78 -28.70 36.27
CA VAL A 627 -5.70 -27.81 36.72
C VAL A 627 -4.48 -28.70 36.88
N VAL A 628 -3.40 -28.41 36.14
CA VAL A 628 -2.14 -29.15 36.26
C VAL A 628 -1.15 -28.22 36.97
N ASP A 629 -0.92 -28.53 38.24
CA ASP A 629 0.17 -28.10 39.12
C ASP A 629 0.29 -26.60 39.48
N CYS A 630 0.60 -26.34 40.76
CA CYS A 630 0.75 -25.01 41.34
C CYS A 630 1.96 -25.01 42.27
N ASN A 631 3.14 -24.69 41.73
CA ASN A 631 4.29 -24.26 42.53
C ASN A 631 4.79 -22.90 42.02
N GLN A 632 5.52 -22.19 42.88
CA GLN A 632 5.79 -20.73 42.97
C GLN A 632 6.21 -19.92 41.72
N ASN A 633 6.05 -20.42 40.50
CA ASN A 633 5.98 -19.63 39.25
C ASN A 633 4.83 -20.20 38.40
N GLN A 634 3.71 -19.46 38.33
CA GLN A 634 2.43 -20.04 37.92
C GLN A 634 2.24 -20.10 36.39
N ASN A 635 2.30 -21.30 35.83
CA ASN A 635 1.78 -21.63 34.50
C ASN A 635 0.35 -22.20 34.64
N ILE A 636 -0.63 -21.60 33.95
CA ILE A 636 -2.03 -22.03 33.94
C ILE A 636 -2.33 -22.67 32.59
N SER A 637 -2.83 -23.90 32.58
CA SER A 637 -3.34 -24.60 31.38
C SER A 637 -4.80 -25.01 31.59
N ARG A 638 -5.68 -24.68 30.64
CA ARG A 638 -7.11 -25.04 30.64
C ARG A 638 -7.53 -25.59 29.27
N GLN A 639 -8.21 -26.73 29.25
CA GLN A 639 -8.91 -27.28 28.07
C GLN A 639 -10.42 -27.28 28.31
N GLY A 640 -11.21 -27.01 27.27
CA GLY A 640 -12.68 -27.11 27.33
C GLY A 640 -13.29 -27.49 25.97
N ASN A 641 -14.38 -28.25 26.01
CA ASN A 641 -15.19 -28.62 24.83
C ASN A 641 -16.36 -27.63 24.69
N LEU A 642 -16.60 -27.14 23.48
CA LEU A 642 -17.77 -26.32 23.14
C LEU A 642 -18.76 -27.16 22.32
N VAL A 643 -19.95 -27.39 22.87
CA VAL A 643 -21.08 -28.00 22.15
C VAL A 643 -22.11 -26.91 21.88
N ALA A 644 -22.46 -26.70 20.62
CA ALA A 644 -23.60 -25.87 20.24
C ALA A 644 -24.85 -26.76 20.24
N SER A 645 -25.65 -26.74 21.30
CA SER A 645 -26.95 -27.41 21.30
C SER A 645 -28.00 -26.51 20.62
N ARG A 646 -28.45 -26.92 19.44
CA ARG A 646 -29.76 -26.53 18.91
C ARG A 646 -30.77 -27.39 19.67
N GLN A 647 -31.44 -26.84 20.68
CA GLN A 647 -32.56 -27.54 21.32
C GLN A 647 -33.86 -27.04 20.69
N GLU A 648 -34.41 -27.88 19.81
CA GLU A 648 -35.85 -27.98 19.65
C GLU A 648 -36.40 -28.68 20.89
N LEU A 649 -37.37 -28.08 21.57
CA LEU A 649 -38.18 -28.74 22.59
C LEU A 649 -39.27 -29.56 21.88
N PRO A 650 -39.63 -30.72 22.44
CA PRO A 650 -41.02 -30.87 22.85
C PRO A 650 -41.18 -31.47 24.26
N TRP A 651 -42.31 -31.13 24.86
CA TRP A 651 -42.81 -31.55 26.17
C TRP A 651 -43.06 -33.07 26.28
N SER A 652 -42.88 -33.66 27.47
CA SER A 652 -43.92 -34.37 28.26
C SER A 652 -43.36 -35.09 29.49
N ASN A 653 -44.24 -35.28 30.47
CA ASN A 653 -44.06 -35.71 31.86
C ASN A 653 -43.50 -37.13 32.06
N ALA A 654 -42.84 -37.36 33.21
CA ALA A 654 -43.30 -38.26 34.29
C ALA A 654 -42.14 -38.91 35.09
N SER A 655 -42.11 -38.56 36.37
CA SER A 655 -41.91 -39.39 37.57
C SER A 655 -40.99 -40.64 37.58
N ALA A 656 -40.14 -40.63 38.61
CA ALA A 656 -39.97 -41.66 39.64
C ALA A 656 -38.78 -42.64 39.57
N ALA A 657 -38.02 -42.54 40.67
CA ALA A 657 -37.55 -43.61 41.55
C ALA A 657 -36.38 -44.52 41.11
N GLY A 658 -35.34 -44.54 41.97
CA GLY A 658 -34.68 -45.81 42.30
C GLY A 658 -33.15 -45.74 42.42
N GLN A 659 -32.66 -45.19 43.52
CA GLN A 659 -31.43 -45.63 44.18
C GLN A 659 -31.54 -47.10 44.65
N PRO A 660 -30.52 -47.76 45.24
CA PRO A 660 -29.04 -47.58 45.17
C PRO A 660 -28.22 -48.91 45.24
N ASN A 661 -26.87 -48.77 45.21
CA ASN A 661 -25.87 -49.58 45.96
C ASN A 661 -25.64 -51.06 45.53
N ARG A 662 -24.45 -51.70 45.61
CA ARG A 662 -23.23 -51.53 46.42
C ARG A 662 -22.15 -52.55 45.95
N ARG A 663 -20.87 -52.17 46.14
CA ARG A 663 -19.70 -52.95 46.62
C ARG A 663 -19.03 -54.01 45.70
N ARG A 664 -17.74 -53.78 45.37
CA ARG A 664 -16.48 -54.37 45.92
C ARG A 664 -16.12 -55.70 45.20
N VAL A 665 -14.89 -56.06 44.85
CA VAL A 665 -13.59 -56.01 45.54
C VAL A 665 -12.44 -55.94 44.50
N ASP A 666 -11.33 -55.38 44.95
CA ASP A 666 -9.96 -55.29 44.41
C ASP A 666 -9.41 -56.56 43.73
N ASP A 667 -8.53 -56.43 42.71
CA ASP A 667 -7.07 -56.43 42.92
C ASP A 667 -6.23 -56.24 41.63
N ARG A 668 -4.98 -55.86 41.84
CA ARG A 668 -4.01 -55.21 40.93
C ARG A 668 -3.16 -56.15 40.05
N VAL A 669 -2.39 -55.48 39.16
CA VAL A 669 -1.10 -55.86 38.49
C VAL A 669 -1.26 -56.50 37.09
N SER A 670 -0.59 -56.12 35.98
CA SER A 670 0.32 -55.04 35.59
C SER A 670 0.35 -54.90 34.04
N THR A 671 0.65 -53.67 33.58
CA THR A 671 1.40 -53.25 32.37
C THR A 671 1.42 -54.12 31.09
N SER A 672 0.97 -53.55 29.96
CA SER A 672 1.86 -52.89 28.99
C SER A 672 1.08 -52.20 27.85
N ASN A 673 1.55 -51.02 27.47
CA ASN A 673 0.97 -50.13 26.46
C ASN A 673 1.45 -50.50 25.05
N HIS A 674 0.55 -50.40 24.07
CA HIS A 674 0.81 -49.75 22.78
C HIS A 674 -0.51 -49.21 22.22
N ALA A 675 -0.60 -47.89 22.07
CA ALA A 675 -1.73 -47.19 21.49
C ALA A 675 -1.24 -46.26 20.37
N ASP A 676 -1.60 -46.61 19.14
CA ASP A 676 -1.61 -45.71 18.00
C ASP A 676 -2.94 -44.95 17.98
N ARG A 677 -2.89 -43.61 17.89
CA ARG A 677 -3.76 -42.84 16.99
C ARG A 677 -3.38 -41.36 16.91
N ILE A 678 -3.32 -40.93 15.65
CA ILE A 678 -2.89 -39.64 15.13
C ILE A 678 -3.93 -38.55 15.48
N HIS A 679 -3.49 -37.49 16.18
CA HIS A 679 -4.22 -36.23 16.34
C HIS A 679 -3.49 -35.10 15.59
N ARG A 680 -4.17 -34.46 14.61
CA ARG A 680 -3.76 -33.17 14.05
C ARG A 680 -3.98 -32.07 15.11
N ARG A 681 -2.89 -31.44 15.58
CA ARG A 681 -2.91 -30.25 16.46
C ARG A 681 -2.88 -28.98 15.62
N VAL A 682 -3.82 -28.06 15.84
CA VAL A 682 -3.72 -26.67 15.37
C VAL A 682 -3.05 -25.85 16.49
N ARG A 683 -1.84 -25.33 16.24
CA ARG A 683 -1.17 -24.33 17.08
C ARG A 683 -1.68 -22.95 16.70
N ILE A 684 -2.10 -22.14 17.68
CA ILE A 684 -2.35 -20.71 17.50
C ILE A 684 -1.31 -19.99 18.35
N LEU A 685 -0.35 -19.34 17.69
CA LEU A 685 0.63 -18.40 18.28
C LEU A 685 0.55 -17.09 17.48
N PRO A 686 0.71 -15.91 18.10
CA PRO A 686 1.00 -14.68 17.37
C PRO A 686 2.47 -14.69 16.89
N PRO A 687 2.81 -13.99 15.79
CA PRO A 687 4.11 -14.16 15.14
C PRO A 687 5.22 -13.44 15.92
N ALA A 688 6.27 -14.16 16.24
CA ALA A 688 7.62 -13.64 16.42
C ALA A 688 8.54 -14.43 15.49
N ILE A 689 9.32 -13.70 14.69
CA ILE A 689 10.26 -14.20 13.68
C ILE A 689 11.53 -14.71 14.37
N HIS A 690 11.99 -15.92 14.05
CA HIS A 690 13.41 -16.27 13.95
C HIS A 690 13.59 -17.52 13.08
N ASP A 691 14.59 -17.44 12.19
CA ASP A 691 15.05 -18.47 11.25
C ASP A 691 15.44 -19.80 11.91
N VAL A 692 15.09 -20.92 11.27
CA VAL A 692 15.90 -22.15 11.34
C VAL A 692 15.86 -22.89 9.99
N VAL A 693 17.07 -23.09 9.47
CA VAL A 693 17.50 -23.90 8.32
C VAL A 693 17.14 -25.38 8.48
N GLY A 694 16.75 -26.06 7.40
CA GLY A 694 16.57 -27.52 7.35
C GLY A 694 17.09 -28.14 6.06
N ASP A 695 18.22 -28.86 6.15
CA ASP A 695 18.87 -29.67 5.10
C ASP A 695 18.09 -30.99 4.85
N PRO A 696 18.06 -31.54 3.62
CA PRO A 696 17.12 -32.56 3.18
C PRO A 696 17.78 -33.95 3.15
N ARG A 697 17.30 -34.90 3.96
CA ARG A 697 17.51 -36.33 3.71
C ARG A 697 16.30 -37.16 4.15
N GLN A 698 16.06 -38.20 3.34
CA GLN A 698 15.21 -39.37 3.57
C GLN A 698 13.83 -39.35 2.90
N LEU A 699 13.76 -39.95 1.70
CA LEU A 699 12.94 -41.15 1.45
C LEU A 699 13.15 -41.63 -0.01
N ARG A 700 14.04 -42.62 -0.17
CA ARG A 700 14.04 -43.57 -1.29
C ARG A 700 13.79 -44.96 -0.68
N SER A 701 12.74 -45.65 -1.13
CA SER A 701 12.79 -47.07 -1.52
C SER A 701 11.37 -47.59 -1.76
N ARG A 702 11.12 -48.04 -3.00
CA ARG A 702 10.56 -49.37 -3.32
C ARG A 702 10.63 -49.56 -4.84
N ILE A 703 11.35 -50.60 -5.24
CA ILE A 703 11.56 -51.11 -6.60
C ILE A 703 10.91 -52.50 -6.65
N ALA A 704 10.20 -52.80 -7.75
CA ALA A 704 10.15 -54.08 -8.51
C ALA A 704 8.87 -54.05 -9.37
N GLY A 705 8.81 -54.41 -10.66
CA GLY A 705 9.78 -54.93 -11.63
C GLY A 705 9.05 -55.40 -12.92
N SER A 706 9.82 -55.74 -13.97
CA SER A 706 9.48 -56.37 -15.28
C SER A 706 8.76 -55.51 -16.35
N ASP A 707 9.06 -55.54 -17.66
CA ASP A 707 10.14 -56.13 -18.47
C ASP A 707 10.17 -55.47 -19.88
N ARG A 708 11.31 -55.61 -20.57
CA ARG A 708 11.79 -55.04 -21.87
C ARG A 708 11.07 -55.61 -23.15
N PRO A 709 11.39 -55.23 -24.43
CA PRO A 709 12.61 -54.59 -24.98
C PRO A 709 12.48 -53.53 -26.12
N VAL A 710 13.64 -52.92 -26.42
CA VAL A 710 14.01 -52.03 -27.54
C VAL A 710 14.90 -52.81 -28.54
N PRO A 711 14.95 -52.41 -29.82
CA PRO A 711 16.24 -52.10 -30.47
C PRO A 711 16.11 -50.82 -31.36
N SER A 712 17.12 -50.08 -31.84
CA SER A 712 18.59 -49.99 -31.71
C SER A 712 19.06 -48.78 -32.57
N ASN A 713 20.35 -48.42 -32.47
CA ASN A 713 21.17 -47.45 -33.26
C ASN A 713 21.21 -46.01 -32.72
N SER A 714 22.21 -45.56 -31.96
CA SER A 714 23.69 -45.46 -32.15
C SER A 714 24.15 -44.22 -32.94
N GLN A 715 24.71 -43.24 -32.24
CA GLN A 715 26.13 -42.86 -32.38
C GLN A 715 26.52 -41.90 -31.23
N LEU A 716 27.59 -42.26 -30.51
CA LEU A 716 28.17 -41.54 -29.38
C LEU A 716 29.59 -41.10 -29.77
N GLN A 717 29.92 -39.83 -29.56
CA GLN A 717 31.29 -39.34 -29.37
C GLN A 717 31.50 -38.95 -27.89
N ARG A 718 32.58 -39.49 -27.33
CA ARG A 718 33.27 -39.22 -26.05
C ARG A 718 34.01 -37.85 -26.16
N VAL A 719 34.44 -37.07 -25.15
CA VAL A 719 34.77 -37.15 -23.70
C VAL A 719 35.05 -35.68 -23.28
N SER A 720 34.69 -35.12 -22.12
CA SER A 720 35.47 -35.11 -20.86
C SER A 720 34.85 -34.10 -19.88
N LEU A 721 34.67 -34.48 -18.61
CA LEU A 721 34.26 -33.60 -17.50
C LEU A 721 35.44 -33.46 -16.53
N ARG A 722 35.96 -32.24 -16.35
CA ARG A 722 36.93 -31.91 -15.28
C ARG A 722 36.21 -31.30 -14.07
N ARG A 723 36.46 -31.90 -12.91
CA ARG A 723 36.28 -31.36 -11.54
C ARG A 723 37.51 -30.51 -11.15
N LEU A 724 37.30 -29.57 -10.21
CA LEU A 724 38.23 -28.83 -9.29
C LEU A 724 37.80 -27.34 -9.29
N THR A 725 37.67 -26.55 -8.22
CA THR A 725 37.75 -26.65 -6.75
C THR A 725 37.12 -25.36 -6.21
N ILE A 726 36.37 -25.39 -5.10
CA ILE A 726 35.92 -24.19 -4.37
C ILE A 726 36.88 -23.98 -3.19
N GLY A 727 37.59 -22.86 -3.18
CA GLY A 727 38.40 -22.39 -2.06
C GLY A 727 37.62 -21.38 -1.20
N ARG A 728 37.65 -21.58 0.12
CA ARG A 728 37.15 -20.66 1.16
C ARG A 728 38.36 -20.05 1.85
N GLN A 729 38.43 -18.73 1.95
CA GLN A 729 39.20 -18.02 2.97
C GLN A 729 38.32 -16.88 3.50
N SER A 730 38.26 -16.76 4.83
CA SER A 730 37.60 -15.69 5.56
C SER A 730 38.59 -15.09 6.54
N SER A 731 38.70 -13.76 6.61
CA SER A 731 38.70 -13.00 7.87
C SER A 731 38.94 -11.51 7.61
N ALA A 732 37.87 -10.73 7.78
CA ALA A 732 37.79 -9.49 8.56
C ALA A 732 36.31 -9.09 8.47
N GLN A 733 35.55 -9.47 9.50
CA GLN A 733 34.07 -9.43 9.53
C GLN A 733 33.54 -8.17 10.18
#